data_AF-A0A3G5T7M4-F1
#
_entry.id   AF-A0A3G5T7M4-F1
#
_cell.length_a   1.000
_cell.length_b   1.000
_cell.length_c   1.000
_cell.angle_alpha   90.00
_cell.angle_beta   90.00
_cell.angle_gamma   90.00
#
_symmetry.space_group_name_H-M   'P 1'
#
loop_
_entity.id
_entity.type
_entity.pdbx_description
1 polymer ?
#
loop_
_entity_poly.entity_id
_entity_poly.type
_entity_poly.pdbx_seq_one_letter_code
_entity_poly.pdbx_strand_id
1 'polypeptide(L)'
;MTTGGAVDEFKHETGPRVRINQVGYLPDGPKRATLVTDADEPVAWELVDAGGGVAASGTSEPRGFDESAGLDVHTIDFGDVPIRGTGFRLAADGEESYPFDIDPALYDQLRMDSLGMYYTQRSGIEIESIEIGGEFEKEEYARPAGHVSEFGGDDVNQGDFGVPCLPNEGVTDHRGNPQLGGFEHYGPDGWDCPDGYTLDAAGGWYDADDHGKYVVNSGISIYQLLSAYERSLRAGVVNGVNDAALGDATLLIPERGNGIPDILDEAGWNLDWMLAMQVADGTAMRIAGETFDAGGLVHHKLHDVAWTGLDTLPHEDPMPRYVHRPSTAATLNLAAAAAQGARLFGRFDPGYADELLAAARRAWEAAKEHPDIYAPNTNDLDPNPGGGPYDDTEVDDEFYWAAAQLYLTTGEDEFRDAVLSSPYHVGGERADIWRATGFDWCFTAAAGRLDLATVPNDLPGRADVIDSVIDGADRYLATQAGQPFGHPYDPGDYDWGSSHQVINNAVVIATAYDLTGERAYRDGALEAIDYVLGRNAINNSYVTGYGTHCSQHMHSRWYASADRLPPFPPGTLAGGPNSRLQDLVARANLEGCAPQACYIDHADSSSTNGIAINWNAALVWYASWVTYRARWGRRS
;
A
#
# COMPACT_ATOMS: atom_id res chain seq x y z
N MET A 1 -42.11 -11.83 13.81
CA MET A 1 -41.67 -12.70 14.93
C MET A 1 -41.30 -14.04 14.35
N THR A 2 -40.07 -14.14 13.86
CA THR A 2 -39.39 -15.40 13.55
C THR A 2 -38.48 -15.71 14.73
N THR A 3 -38.50 -16.97 15.13
CA THR A 3 -37.92 -17.53 16.35
C THR A 3 -36.41 -17.35 16.39
N GLY A 4 -35.91 -16.75 17.47
CA GLY A 4 -34.48 -16.63 17.76
C GLY A 4 -33.85 -18.00 17.99
N GLY A 5 -33.18 -18.51 16.95
CA GLY A 5 -32.04 -19.39 17.15
C GLY A 5 -30.89 -18.55 17.70
N ALA A 6 -30.14 -19.09 18.65
CA ALA A 6 -28.86 -18.50 19.02
C ALA A 6 -28.02 -18.40 17.73
N VAL A 7 -27.59 -17.18 17.39
CA VAL A 7 -26.57 -17.00 16.36
C VAL A 7 -25.28 -17.55 16.99
N ASP A 8 -24.66 -18.53 16.36
CA ASP A 8 -23.36 -19.02 16.84
C ASP A 8 -22.39 -17.84 16.84
N GLU A 9 -21.72 -17.62 17.98
CA GLU A 9 -20.73 -16.56 18.16
C GLU A 9 -19.57 -16.80 17.19
N PHE A 10 -19.22 -15.78 16.40
CA PHE A 10 -18.08 -15.85 15.49
C PHE A 10 -16.79 -16.16 16.28
N LYS A 11 -15.98 -17.07 15.73
CA LYS A 11 -14.67 -17.42 16.28
C LYS A 11 -13.69 -17.57 15.13
N HIS A 12 -12.52 -16.96 15.26
CA HIS A 12 -11.44 -17.14 14.30
C HIS A 12 -11.02 -18.61 14.24
N GLU A 13 -10.89 -19.15 13.02
CA GLU A 13 -10.13 -20.37 12.79
C GLU A 13 -8.66 -20.03 12.92
N THR A 14 -8.13 -20.10 14.13
CA THR A 14 -6.72 -19.73 14.33
C THR A 14 -5.75 -20.87 14.06
N GLY A 15 -6.21 -22.12 13.87
CA GLY A 15 -5.27 -23.25 13.69
C GLY A 15 -4.30 -23.44 14.88
N PRO A 16 -3.04 -23.88 14.65
CA PRO A 16 -2.14 -24.28 15.73
C PRO A 16 -1.61 -23.14 16.60
N ARG A 17 -1.54 -23.35 17.93
CA ARG A 17 -1.13 -22.34 18.92
C ARG A 17 0.30 -21.81 18.76
N VAL A 18 1.16 -22.53 18.04
CA VAL A 18 2.52 -22.09 17.71
C VAL A 18 2.48 -21.26 16.43
N ARG A 19 2.45 -19.94 16.59
CA ARG A 19 2.38 -18.95 15.50
C ARG A 19 3.77 -18.68 14.95
N ILE A 20 3.91 -18.74 13.64
CA ILE A 20 5.17 -18.61 12.90
C ILE A 20 4.93 -17.80 11.63
N ASN A 21 6.02 -17.35 11.00
CA ASN A 21 5.98 -16.99 9.60
C ASN A 21 5.65 -18.23 8.76
N GLN A 22 4.44 -18.30 8.20
CA GLN A 22 3.92 -19.49 7.52
C GLN A 22 4.58 -19.78 6.18
N VAL A 23 5.35 -18.84 5.65
CA VAL A 23 6.22 -19.07 4.49
C VAL A 23 7.55 -19.64 5.00
N GLY A 24 8.17 -18.97 5.97
CA GLY A 24 9.39 -19.43 6.60
C GLY A 24 10.38 -18.32 6.93
N TYR A 25 11.67 -18.68 7.03
CA TYR A 25 12.72 -17.76 7.46
C TYR A 25 13.97 -17.81 6.60
N LEU A 26 14.69 -16.70 6.52
CA LEU A 26 16.02 -16.68 5.91
C LEU A 26 17.03 -17.42 6.80
N PRO A 27 18.00 -18.16 6.24
CA PRO A 27 18.97 -18.93 7.03
C PRO A 27 19.79 -18.07 8.00
N ASP A 28 20.13 -16.83 7.60
CA ASP A 28 20.96 -15.89 8.36
C ASP A 28 20.17 -14.70 8.94
N GLY A 29 18.84 -14.84 9.06
CA GLY A 29 17.95 -13.88 9.71
C GLY A 29 17.41 -14.36 11.07
N PRO A 30 16.68 -13.50 11.78
CA PRO A 30 15.93 -13.89 12.98
C PRO A 30 14.92 -14.97 12.65
N LYS A 31 14.64 -15.84 13.62
CA LYS A 31 13.64 -16.91 13.50
C LYS A 31 12.94 -17.01 14.84
N ARG A 32 11.71 -16.50 14.90
CA ARG A 32 10.97 -16.37 16.14
C ARG A 32 9.53 -16.80 15.95
N ALA A 33 8.99 -17.43 16.98
CA ALA A 33 7.61 -17.89 17.04
C ALA A 33 6.92 -17.34 18.29
N THR A 34 5.60 -17.25 18.24
CA THR A 34 4.77 -16.90 19.40
C THR A 34 3.91 -18.10 19.76
N LEU A 35 4.04 -18.61 20.97
CA LEU A 35 3.23 -19.71 21.49
C LEU A 35 2.08 -19.13 22.30
N VAL A 36 0.84 -19.40 21.89
CA VAL A 36 -0.35 -19.07 22.68
C VAL A 36 -0.55 -20.13 23.78
N THR A 37 -0.36 -19.74 25.04
CA THR A 37 -0.39 -20.66 26.19
C THR A 37 -0.68 -19.90 27.48
N ASP A 38 -1.39 -20.55 28.42
CA ASP A 38 -1.67 -20.05 29.76
C ASP A 38 -0.63 -20.52 30.80
N ALA A 39 0.45 -21.17 30.37
CA ALA A 39 1.53 -21.58 31.24
C ALA A 39 2.27 -20.35 31.80
N ASP A 40 2.55 -20.34 33.10
CA ASP A 40 3.37 -19.27 33.71
C ASP A 40 4.88 -19.57 33.62
N GLU A 41 5.26 -20.81 33.30
CA GLU A 41 6.64 -21.31 33.32
C GLU A 41 7.11 -21.69 31.90
N PRO A 42 8.41 -21.52 31.57
CA PRO A 42 8.97 -21.89 30.27
C PRO A 42 8.53 -23.27 29.76
N VAL A 43 8.07 -23.33 28.50
CA VAL A 43 7.61 -24.56 27.84
C VAL A 43 8.71 -25.09 26.93
N ALA A 44 8.97 -26.40 26.97
CA ALA A 44 9.91 -27.03 26.05
C ALA A 44 9.39 -26.99 24.61
N TRP A 45 10.29 -26.70 23.66
CA TRP A 45 9.99 -26.73 22.23
C TRP A 45 10.99 -27.60 21.47
N GLU A 46 10.54 -28.13 20.33
CA GLU A 46 11.35 -28.88 19.37
C GLU A 46 11.11 -28.34 17.96
N LEU A 47 12.19 -28.07 17.22
CA LEU A 47 12.14 -27.86 15.78
C LEU A 47 12.22 -29.23 15.11
N VAL A 48 11.16 -29.61 14.41
CA VAL A 48 10.98 -30.92 13.78
C VAL A 48 11.17 -30.78 12.27
N ASP A 49 12.01 -31.61 11.68
CA ASP A 49 12.20 -31.68 10.23
C ASP A 49 11.05 -32.42 9.52
N ALA A 50 10.99 -32.34 8.19
CA ALA A 50 9.93 -32.99 7.41
C ALA A 50 9.90 -34.53 7.54
N GLY A 51 10.96 -35.17 8.04
CA GLY A 51 11.03 -36.60 8.33
C GLY A 51 10.59 -36.97 9.74
N GLY A 52 10.21 -36.01 10.58
CA GLY A 52 9.85 -36.19 11.98
C GLY A 52 11.05 -36.25 12.94
N GLY A 53 12.25 -35.90 12.46
CA GLY A 53 13.46 -35.81 13.28
C GLY A 53 13.54 -34.48 14.03
N VAL A 54 14.03 -34.48 15.28
CA VAL A 54 14.27 -33.25 16.04
C VAL A 54 15.58 -32.62 15.56
N ALA A 55 15.48 -31.47 14.90
CA ALA A 55 16.60 -30.69 14.38
C ALA A 55 17.21 -29.76 15.43
N ALA A 56 16.39 -29.20 16.33
CA ALA A 56 16.81 -28.37 17.46
C ALA A 56 15.76 -28.44 18.57
N SER A 57 16.12 -28.04 19.79
CA SER A 57 15.19 -27.94 20.91
C SER A 57 15.64 -26.86 21.90
N GLY A 58 14.70 -26.40 22.74
CA GLY A 58 14.96 -25.40 23.75
C GLY A 58 13.75 -25.17 24.65
N THR A 59 13.69 -24.00 25.28
CA THR A 59 12.55 -23.55 26.10
C THR A 59 12.07 -22.19 25.64
N SER A 60 10.76 -21.95 25.74
CA SER A 60 10.14 -20.66 25.44
C SER A 60 10.35 -19.64 26.57
N GLU A 61 10.17 -18.36 26.27
CA GLU A 61 10.21 -17.26 27.25
C GLU A 61 8.77 -16.77 27.53
N PRO A 62 8.28 -16.86 28.79
CA PRO A 62 6.99 -16.31 29.17
C PRO A 62 6.92 -14.79 28.96
N ARG A 63 5.87 -14.32 28.29
CA ARG A 63 5.59 -12.89 28.10
C ARG A 63 4.32 -12.43 28.84
N GLY A 64 3.45 -13.37 29.20
CA GLY A 64 2.18 -13.08 29.86
C GLY A 64 1.12 -12.60 28.87
N PHE A 65 0.15 -11.84 29.38
CA PHE A 65 -0.97 -11.33 28.59
C PHE A 65 -0.54 -10.19 27.65
N ASP A 66 -0.76 -10.38 26.36
CA ASP A 66 -0.62 -9.35 25.32
C ASP A 66 -1.98 -8.67 25.10
N GLU A 67 -2.10 -7.40 25.49
CA GLU A 67 -3.33 -6.61 25.36
C GLU A 67 -3.76 -6.43 23.89
N SER A 68 -2.80 -6.31 22.97
CA SER A 68 -3.10 -6.10 21.55
C SER A 68 -3.69 -7.35 20.89
N ALA A 69 -3.35 -8.53 21.39
CA ALA A 69 -3.87 -9.81 20.91
C ALA A 69 -5.03 -10.36 21.76
N GLY A 70 -5.15 -9.95 23.02
CA GLY A 70 -6.09 -10.53 23.98
C GLY A 70 -5.73 -11.96 24.39
N LEU A 71 -4.43 -12.31 24.39
CA LEU A 71 -3.93 -13.68 24.57
C LEU A 71 -2.75 -13.73 25.55
N ASP A 72 -2.67 -14.78 26.37
CA ASP A 72 -1.45 -15.13 27.08
C ASP A 72 -0.47 -15.85 26.13
N VAL A 73 0.78 -15.39 26.12
CA VAL A 73 1.76 -15.83 25.13
C VAL A 73 3.16 -16.01 25.70
N HIS A 74 3.90 -16.91 25.06
CA HIS A 74 5.33 -17.05 25.16
C HIS A 74 5.99 -16.72 23.82
N THR A 75 7.28 -16.40 23.84
CA THR A 75 8.11 -16.28 22.64
C THR A 75 9.09 -17.43 22.55
N ILE A 76 9.44 -17.84 21.33
CA ILE A 76 10.45 -18.86 21.06
C ILE A 76 11.44 -18.25 20.07
N ASP A 77 12.72 -18.25 20.42
CA ASP A 77 13.81 -17.86 19.53
C ASP A 77 14.62 -19.11 19.11
N PHE A 78 14.73 -19.31 17.80
CA PHE A 78 15.53 -20.36 17.18
C PHE A 78 16.42 -19.81 16.06
N GLY A 79 16.72 -18.51 16.10
CA GLY A 79 17.51 -17.79 15.09
C GLY A 79 18.91 -18.39 14.88
N ASP A 80 19.52 -18.90 15.95
CA ASP A 80 20.87 -19.47 15.96
C ASP A 80 20.97 -20.88 15.32
N VAL A 81 19.85 -21.50 14.95
CA VAL A 81 19.84 -22.86 14.38
C VAL A 81 20.32 -22.81 12.92
N PRO A 82 21.51 -23.37 12.59
CA PRO A 82 22.13 -23.22 11.28
C PRO A 82 21.64 -24.30 10.30
N ILE A 83 20.33 -24.36 10.07
CA ILE A 83 19.69 -25.37 9.23
C ILE A 83 19.06 -24.74 7.98
N ARG A 84 18.85 -25.57 6.95
CA ARG A 84 18.12 -25.25 5.74
C ARG A 84 17.31 -26.47 5.32
N GLY A 85 16.20 -26.23 4.63
CA GLY A 85 15.30 -27.28 4.19
C GLY A 85 13.87 -26.79 4.14
N THR A 86 12.97 -27.71 3.81
CA THR A 86 11.55 -27.42 3.65
C THR A 86 10.72 -28.24 4.62
N GLY A 87 9.52 -27.75 4.93
CA GLY A 87 8.52 -28.47 5.73
C GLY A 87 8.90 -28.69 7.20
N PHE A 88 9.65 -27.76 7.81
CA PHE A 88 9.89 -27.73 9.24
C PHE A 88 8.60 -27.43 10.01
N ARG A 89 8.52 -27.92 11.25
CA ARG A 89 7.47 -27.55 12.21
C ARG A 89 8.11 -27.20 13.54
N LEU A 90 7.51 -26.28 14.27
CA LEU A 90 7.87 -26.00 15.65
C LEU A 90 6.82 -26.63 16.57
N ALA A 91 7.24 -27.60 17.38
CA ALA A 91 6.40 -28.32 18.33
C ALA A 91 6.60 -27.74 19.73
N ALA A 92 5.52 -27.32 20.39
CA ALA A 92 5.54 -26.85 21.77
C ALA A 92 4.17 -27.04 22.41
N ASP A 93 4.13 -27.34 23.70
CA ASP A 93 2.88 -27.52 24.46
C ASP A 93 1.90 -28.54 23.82
N GLY A 94 2.44 -29.61 23.22
CA GLY A 94 1.65 -30.66 22.56
C GLY A 94 1.02 -30.27 21.22
N GLU A 95 1.31 -29.07 20.70
CA GLU A 95 0.87 -28.58 19.39
C GLU A 95 2.06 -28.42 18.43
N GLU A 96 1.79 -28.50 17.13
CA GLU A 96 2.77 -28.24 16.07
C GLU A 96 2.33 -27.07 15.20
N SER A 97 3.25 -26.16 14.89
CA SER A 97 2.99 -25.07 13.94
C SER A 97 2.57 -25.59 12.55
N TYR A 98 2.05 -24.68 11.72
CA TYR A 98 2.03 -24.92 10.27
C TYR A 98 3.47 -25.20 9.76
N PRO A 99 3.60 -25.98 8.66
CA PRO A 99 4.90 -26.22 8.05
C PRO A 99 5.48 -24.92 7.48
N PHE A 100 6.80 -24.77 7.55
CA PHE A 100 7.52 -23.63 6.99
C PHE A 100 8.90 -24.02 6.49
N ASP A 101 9.49 -23.16 5.66
CA ASP A 101 10.79 -23.41 5.04
C ASP A 101 11.91 -22.56 5.67
N ILE A 102 13.16 -23.00 5.53
CA ILE A 102 14.33 -22.17 5.86
C ILE A 102 15.23 -22.14 4.62
N ASP A 103 15.08 -21.07 3.83
CA ASP A 103 15.65 -20.96 2.48
C ASP A 103 16.11 -19.53 2.17
N PRO A 104 17.29 -19.33 1.53
CA PRO A 104 17.78 -18.00 1.17
C PRO A 104 17.05 -17.31 0.01
N ALA A 105 16.18 -18.01 -0.71
CA ALA A 105 15.38 -17.50 -1.84
C ALA A 105 13.88 -17.39 -1.51
N LEU A 106 13.53 -17.48 -0.23
CA LEU A 106 12.16 -17.63 0.26
C LEU A 106 11.18 -16.58 -0.28
N TYR A 107 11.60 -15.33 -0.36
CA TYR A 107 10.74 -14.21 -0.75
C TYR A 107 10.95 -13.76 -2.21
N ASP A 108 11.77 -14.46 -3.00
CA ASP A 108 12.17 -13.99 -4.33
C ASP A 108 10.98 -13.76 -5.28
N GLN A 109 9.95 -14.61 -5.15
CA GLN A 109 8.73 -14.56 -5.93
C GLN A 109 7.73 -13.50 -5.40
N LEU A 110 7.75 -13.22 -4.08
CA LEU A 110 6.80 -12.31 -3.43
C LEU A 110 6.85 -10.90 -4.04
N ARG A 111 8.03 -10.42 -4.41
CA ARG A 111 8.18 -9.15 -5.13
C ARG A 111 7.44 -9.15 -6.47
N MET A 112 7.58 -10.21 -7.26
CA MET A 112 6.96 -10.29 -8.59
C MET A 112 5.45 -10.43 -8.50
N ASP A 113 4.99 -11.24 -7.56
CA ASP A 113 3.56 -11.47 -7.33
C ASP A 113 2.87 -10.19 -6.84
N SER A 114 3.48 -9.51 -5.86
CA SER A 114 2.96 -8.23 -5.35
C SER A 114 2.94 -7.10 -6.38
N LEU A 115 3.93 -7.04 -7.28
CA LEU A 115 3.91 -6.15 -8.45
C LEU A 115 2.88 -6.59 -9.50
N GLY A 116 2.68 -7.89 -9.66
CA GLY A 116 1.80 -8.46 -10.69
C GLY A 116 0.32 -8.08 -10.53
N MET A 117 -0.09 -7.70 -9.32
CA MET A 117 -1.44 -7.22 -8.98
C MET A 117 -1.78 -5.87 -9.64
N TYR A 118 -0.81 -4.99 -9.89
CA TYR A 118 -1.08 -3.69 -10.52
C TYR A 118 -1.55 -3.83 -11.96
N TYR A 119 -0.94 -4.76 -12.71
CA TYR A 119 -1.34 -5.03 -14.08
C TYR A 119 -2.81 -5.38 -14.18
N THR A 120 -3.28 -6.25 -13.29
CA THR A 120 -4.69 -6.61 -13.27
C THR A 120 -5.50 -5.37 -12.91
N GLN A 121 -5.14 -4.61 -11.87
CA GLN A 121 -5.81 -3.35 -11.49
C GLN A 121 -5.82 -2.23 -12.56
N ARG A 122 -5.14 -2.36 -13.71
CA ARG A 122 -5.17 -1.32 -14.77
C ARG A 122 -6.58 -1.08 -15.32
N SER A 123 -7.06 0.16 -15.26
CA SER A 123 -8.21 0.68 -16.00
C SER A 123 -7.80 1.02 -17.44
N GLY A 124 -8.76 1.16 -18.36
CA GLY A 124 -8.47 1.65 -19.71
C GLY A 124 -7.83 0.65 -20.68
N ILE A 125 -7.54 -0.57 -20.24
CA ILE A 125 -6.87 -1.61 -21.04
C ILE A 125 -7.50 -2.99 -20.84
N GLU A 126 -7.47 -3.78 -21.92
CA GLU A 126 -7.77 -5.22 -21.86
C GLU A 126 -6.68 -5.92 -21.02
N ILE A 127 -7.11 -6.78 -20.11
CA ILE A 127 -6.19 -7.65 -19.39
C ILE A 127 -6.09 -8.92 -20.20
N GLU A 128 -4.90 -9.17 -20.75
CA GLU A 128 -4.64 -10.26 -21.68
C GLU A 128 -3.62 -11.24 -21.12
N SER A 129 -3.61 -12.45 -21.68
CA SER A 129 -2.54 -13.41 -21.42
C SER A 129 -1.27 -13.00 -22.17
N ILE A 130 -0.11 -13.31 -21.59
CA ILE A 130 1.18 -12.94 -22.15
C ILE A 130 1.94 -14.21 -22.54
N GLU A 131 2.34 -14.32 -23.81
CA GLU A 131 3.06 -15.47 -24.33
C GLU A 131 4.58 -15.35 -24.04
N ILE A 132 5.12 -16.27 -23.24
CA ILE A 132 6.55 -16.39 -22.96
C ILE A 132 7.04 -17.76 -23.42
N GLY A 133 7.97 -17.78 -24.37
CA GLY A 133 8.58 -19.04 -24.82
C GLY A 133 7.62 -20.03 -25.47
N GLY A 134 6.44 -19.59 -25.92
CA GLY A 134 5.39 -20.43 -26.49
C GLY A 134 4.29 -20.85 -25.52
N GLU A 135 4.33 -20.39 -24.27
CA GLU A 135 3.33 -20.66 -23.22
C GLU A 135 2.63 -19.35 -22.82
N PHE A 136 1.30 -19.38 -22.73
CA PHE A 136 0.50 -18.24 -22.30
C PHE A 136 0.39 -18.20 -20.78
N GLU A 137 0.66 -17.05 -20.19
CA GLU A 137 0.63 -16.80 -18.75
C GLU A 137 -0.54 -15.87 -18.37
N LYS A 138 -1.04 -15.97 -17.12
CA LYS A 138 -2.14 -15.16 -16.55
C LYS A 138 -3.48 -15.24 -17.31
N GLU A 139 -3.75 -16.35 -18.02
CA GLU A 139 -4.99 -16.53 -18.79
C GLU A 139 -6.26 -16.35 -17.94
N GLU A 140 -6.20 -16.72 -16.66
CA GLU A 140 -7.33 -16.76 -15.75
C GLU A 140 -7.85 -15.37 -15.34
N TYR A 141 -7.02 -14.33 -15.45
CA TYR A 141 -7.39 -12.95 -15.10
C TYR A 141 -7.83 -12.12 -16.31
N ALA A 142 -7.90 -12.74 -17.49
CA ALA A 142 -8.24 -12.03 -18.72
C ALA A 142 -9.63 -11.39 -18.64
N ARG A 143 -9.71 -10.11 -19.00
CA ARG A 143 -10.98 -9.38 -19.07
C ARG A 143 -10.93 -8.27 -20.12
N PRO A 144 -12.07 -7.89 -20.72
CA PRO A 144 -12.16 -6.69 -21.55
C PRO A 144 -11.69 -5.43 -20.82
N ALA A 145 -11.32 -4.42 -21.59
CA ALA A 145 -11.03 -3.09 -21.08
C ALA A 145 -12.24 -2.52 -20.34
N GLY A 146 -12.02 -2.04 -19.12
CA GLY A 146 -13.02 -1.30 -18.36
C GLY A 146 -12.82 0.19 -18.49
N HIS A 147 -13.91 0.93 -18.49
CA HIS A 147 -13.97 2.40 -18.51
C HIS A 147 -13.27 3.02 -19.72
N VAL A 148 -13.60 2.52 -20.91
CA VAL A 148 -13.10 3.01 -22.22
C VAL A 148 -14.24 3.54 -23.11
N SER A 149 -15.30 4.05 -22.51
CA SER A 149 -16.50 4.53 -23.21
C SER A 149 -16.70 6.04 -23.04
N GLU A 150 -17.35 6.65 -24.02
CA GLU A 150 -17.78 8.05 -23.97
C GLU A 150 -18.87 8.26 -22.92
N PHE A 151 -18.73 9.28 -22.09
CA PHE A 151 -19.76 9.65 -21.11
C PHE A 151 -21.09 9.99 -21.82
N GLY A 152 -22.19 9.38 -21.37
CA GLY A 152 -23.51 9.56 -21.98
C GLY A 152 -23.69 8.82 -23.32
N GLY A 153 -22.74 7.96 -23.70
CA GLY A 153 -22.85 7.07 -24.84
C GLY A 153 -23.78 5.88 -24.60
N ASP A 154 -23.92 5.02 -25.63
CA ASP A 154 -24.80 3.83 -25.60
C ASP A 154 -24.13 2.59 -24.99
N ASP A 155 -22.87 2.68 -24.57
CA ASP A 155 -22.11 1.61 -23.94
C ASP A 155 -22.53 1.39 -22.47
N VAL A 156 -22.13 0.25 -21.91
CA VAL A 156 -22.36 -0.07 -20.48
C VAL A 156 -21.61 0.92 -19.60
N ASN A 157 -20.29 1.04 -19.79
CA ASN A 157 -19.51 2.03 -19.07
C ASN A 157 -19.93 3.45 -19.49
N GLN A 158 -20.01 4.34 -18.50
CA GLN A 158 -20.33 5.75 -18.68
C GLN A 158 -19.11 6.60 -18.29
N GLY A 159 -17.99 6.31 -18.96
CA GLY A 159 -16.65 6.83 -18.69
C GLY A 159 -15.58 5.84 -19.19
N ASP A 160 -14.30 6.21 -19.31
CA ASP A 160 -13.69 7.45 -18.84
C ASP A 160 -13.25 8.41 -19.97
N PHE A 161 -13.91 8.38 -21.12
CA PHE A 161 -13.77 9.43 -22.14
C PHE A 161 -14.86 10.50 -22.00
N GLY A 162 -14.48 11.77 -22.19
CA GLY A 162 -15.41 12.89 -22.10
C GLY A 162 -16.10 13.07 -20.73
N VAL A 163 -15.46 12.65 -19.64
CA VAL A 163 -16.07 12.64 -18.29
C VAL A 163 -16.29 14.06 -17.77
N PRO A 164 -17.52 14.47 -17.45
CA PRO A 164 -17.79 15.81 -16.92
C PRO A 164 -17.46 15.92 -15.42
N CYS A 165 -17.39 17.15 -14.94
CA CYS A 165 -17.38 17.43 -13.50
C CYS A 165 -18.68 17.00 -12.84
N LEU A 166 -18.62 16.56 -11.58
CA LEU A 166 -19.82 16.31 -10.78
C LEU A 166 -20.66 17.60 -10.69
N PRO A 167 -21.90 17.62 -11.19
CA PRO A 167 -22.73 18.82 -11.19
C PRO A 167 -23.29 19.10 -9.79
N ASN A 168 -23.65 20.36 -9.52
CA ASN A 168 -24.08 20.78 -8.18
C ASN A 168 -25.45 20.25 -7.77
N GLU A 169 -26.38 20.15 -8.71
CA GLU A 169 -27.79 19.83 -8.48
C GLU A 169 -28.10 18.35 -8.15
N GLY A 170 -27.09 17.50 -8.10
CA GLY A 170 -27.25 16.05 -7.97
C GLY A 170 -27.34 15.35 -9.32
N VAL A 171 -27.20 14.03 -9.29
CA VAL A 171 -27.14 13.16 -10.46
C VAL A 171 -28.05 11.96 -10.26
N THR A 172 -28.16 11.09 -11.26
CA THR A 172 -28.88 9.82 -11.13
C THR A 172 -27.98 8.65 -11.46
N ASP A 173 -28.14 7.55 -10.74
CA ASP A 173 -27.51 6.29 -11.11
C ASP A 173 -28.13 5.67 -12.38
N HIS A 174 -27.58 4.55 -12.83
CA HIS A 174 -28.05 3.80 -14.00
C HIS A 174 -29.50 3.27 -13.88
N ARG A 175 -30.10 3.31 -12.70
CA ARG A 175 -31.50 2.90 -12.42
C ARG A 175 -32.43 4.10 -12.26
N GLY A 176 -31.92 5.32 -12.37
CA GLY A 176 -32.67 6.55 -12.17
C GLY A 176 -32.88 6.92 -10.70
N ASN A 177 -32.15 6.31 -9.75
CA ASN A 177 -32.20 6.75 -8.36
C ASN A 177 -31.37 8.03 -8.19
N PRO A 178 -31.86 9.01 -7.41
CA PRO A 178 -31.12 10.24 -7.15
C PRO A 178 -29.86 9.96 -6.33
N GLN A 179 -28.77 10.61 -6.72
CA GLN A 179 -27.46 10.60 -6.07
C GLN A 179 -27.00 12.04 -5.81
N LEU A 180 -26.07 12.19 -4.86
CA LEU A 180 -25.59 13.49 -4.40
C LEU A 180 -24.73 14.20 -5.45
N GLY A 181 -24.83 15.53 -5.50
CA GLY A 181 -24.07 16.38 -6.41
C GLY A 181 -22.96 17.13 -5.71
N GLY A 182 -22.30 18.04 -6.43
CA GLY A 182 -21.27 18.92 -5.90
C GLY A 182 -21.73 19.75 -4.71
N PHE A 183 -23.03 20.11 -4.63
CA PHE A 183 -23.56 20.87 -3.51
C PHE A 183 -23.45 20.10 -2.18
N GLU A 184 -23.81 18.83 -2.14
CA GLU A 184 -23.72 18.05 -0.90
C GLU A 184 -22.29 17.62 -0.58
N HIS A 185 -21.46 17.41 -1.60
CA HIS A 185 -20.05 17.06 -1.41
C HIS A 185 -19.23 18.26 -0.88
N TYR A 186 -19.44 19.44 -1.45
CA TYR A 186 -18.53 20.58 -1.29
C TYR A 186 -19.19 21.83 -0.70
N GLY A 187 -20.52 21.84 -0.56
CA GLY A 187 -21.30 23.00 -0.11
C GLY A 187 -21.71 23.96 -1.24
N PRO A 188 -22.52 24.99 -0.93
CA PRO A 188 -23.09 25.95 -1.90
C PRO A 188 -22.05 26.71 -2.74
N ASP A 189 -20.89 26.95 -2.14
CA ASP A 189 -19.77 27.64 -2.76
C ASP A 189 -18.63 26.68 -3.08
N GLY A 190 -18.87 25.38 -2.95
CA GLY A 190 -17.85 24.36 -2.96
C GLY A 190 -17.14 24.20 -4.31
N TRP A 191 -17.89 24.26 -5.42
CA TRP A 191 -17.34 24.03 -6.74
C TRP A 191 -18.29 24.45 -7.89
N ASP A 192 -17.78 25.11 -8.93
CA ASP A 192 -18.36 25.10 -10.28
C ASP A 192 -17.24 24.92 -11.32
N CYS A 193 -17.44 23.99 -12.25
CA CYS A 193 -16.59 23.85 -13.44
C CYS A 193 -17.07 24.74 -14.59
N PRO A 194 -16.19 25.07 -15.55
CA PRO A 194 -16.60 25.68 -16.81
C PRO A 194 -17.67 24.87 -17.54
N ASP A 195 -18.62 25.56 -18.18
CA ASP A 195 -19.60 24.92 -19.06
C ASP A 195 -18.89 24.10 -20.16
N GLY A 196 -19.26 22.83 -20.27
CA GLY A 196 -18.68 21.92 -21.26
C GLY A 196 -17.29 21.39 -20.92
N TYR A 197 -16.81 21.59 -19.69
CA TYR A 197 -15.59 20.93 -19.22
C TYR A 197 -15.78 19.41 -19.17
N THR A 198 -14.86 18.69 -19.81
CA THR A 198 -14.79 17.24 -19.81
C THR A 198 -13.34 16.79 -19.76
N LEU A 199 -13.10 15.60 -19.23
CA LEU A 199 -11.78 15.00 -19.11
C LEU A 199 -11.75 13.63 -19.80
N ASP A 200 -10.74 13.42 -20.65
CA ASP A 200 -10.37 12.08 -21.11
C ASP A 200 -9.39 11.50 -20.08
N ALA A 201 -9.88 10.57 -19.28
CA ALA A 201 -9.16 10.04 -18.13
C ALA A 201 -9.17 8.51 -18.08
N ALA A 202 -9.28 7.84 -19.25
CA ALA A 202 -9.05 6.40 -19.36
C ALA A 202 -7.58 6.05 -19.00
N GLY A 203 -7.35 4.85 -18.48
CA GLY A 203 -6.04 4.44 -17.94
C GLY A 203 -5.95 4.57 -16.43
N GLY A 204 -4.74 4.40 -15.90
CA GLY A 204 -4.46 4.39 -14.46
C GLY A 204 -4.85 3.07 -13.79
N TRP A 205 -4.75 3.02 -12.46
CA TRP A 205 -5.18 1.87 -11.67
C TRP A 205 -6.54 2.11 -11.03
N TYR A 206 -7.37 1.07 -11.01
CA TYR A 206 -8.40 0.95 -9.99
C TYR A 206 -7.74 0.88 -8.63
N ASP A 207 -8.20 1.73 -7.73
CA ASP A 207 -7.54 2.00 -6.46
C ASP A 207 -7.52 0.80 -5.53
N ALA A 208 -8.63 0.09 -5.51
CA ALA A 208 -8.88 -0.85 -4.44
C ALA A 208 -9.80 -1.96 -4.93
N ASP A 209 -10.73 -2.30 -4.07
CA ASP A 209 -11.80 -3.24 -4.28
C ASP A 209 -12.96 -2.65 -5.11
N ASP A 210 -12.90 -1.34 -5.41
CA ASP A 210 -13.79 -0.57 -6.28
C ASP A 210 -13.15 -0.23 -7.63
N HIS A 211 -13.93 0.45 -8.50
CA HIS A 211 -13.44 0.93 -9.78
C HIS A 211 -13.05 2.41 -9.76
N GLY A 212 -13.06 3.09 -8.61
CA GLY A 212 -12.58 4.47 -8.49
C GLY A 212 -11.08 4.59 -8.70
N LYS A 213 -10.65 5.81 -9.04
CA LYS A 213 -9.25 6.18 -9.27
C LYS A 213 -8.96 7.49 -8.54
N TYR A 214 -7.94 7.52 -7.68
CA TYR A 214 -7.72 8.61 -6.72
C TYR A 214 -6.26 9.06 -6.78
N VAL A 215 -6.05 10.36 -7.01
CA VAL A 215 -4.71 10.91 -7.23
C VAL A 215 -3.86 10.88 -5.96
N VAL A 216 -4.47 11.14 -4.80
CA VAL A 216 -3.76 11.10 -3.51
C VAL A 216 -3.21 9.70 -3.22
N ASN A 217 -4.05 8.66 -3.29
CA ASN A 217 -3.60 7.30 -3.05
C ASN A 217 -2.65 6.77 -4.15
N SER A 218 -2.86 7.22 -5.40
CA SER A 218 -1.95 6.95 -6.51
C SER A 218 -0.56 7.52 -6.29
N GLY A 219 -0.45 8.74 -5.76
CA GLY A 219 0.82 9.42 -5.54
C GLY A 219 1.73 8.63 -4.59
N ILE A 220 1.25 8.28 -3.40
CA ILE A 220 2.03 7.49 -2.44
C ILE A 220 2.37 6.08 -2.97
N SER A 221 1.46 5.47 -3.74
CA SER A 221 1.67 4.15 -4.35
C SER A 221 2.80 4.20 -5.38
N ILE A 222 2.76 5.17 -6.31
CA ILE A 222 3.81 5.41 -7.30
C ILE A 222 5.13 5.67 -6.59
N TYR A 223 5.15 6.51 -5.55
CA TYR A 223 6.36 6.76 -4.77
C TYR A 223 6.99 5.48 -4.25
N GLN A 224 6.21 4.56 -3.67
CA GLN A 224 6.79 3.33 -3.14
C GLN A 224 7.31 2.40 -4.25
N LEU A 225 6.64 2.30 -5.39
CA LEU A 225 7.16 1.54 -6.54
C LEU A 225 8.47 2.15 -7.08
N LEU A 226 8.47 3.46 -7.31
CA LEU A 226 9.64 4.19 -7.78
C LEU A 226 10.79 4.14 -6.77
N SER A 227 10.50 4.22 -5.48
CA SER A 227 11.49 4.13 -4.41
C SER A 227 12.06 2.73 -4.28
N ALA A 228 11.28 1.67 -4.54
CA ALA A 228 11.79 0.31 -4.59
C ALA A 228 12.84 0.15 -5.71
N TYR A 229 12.54 0.70 -6.89
CA TYR A 229 13.46 0.75 -8.02
C TYR A 229 14.69 1.62 -7.72
N GLU A 230 14.49 2.86 -7.27
CA GLU A 230 15.57 3.81 -6.99
C GLU A 230 16.52 3.30 -5.92
N ARG A 231 15.97 2.71 -4.85
CA ARG A 231 16.76 2.01 -3.83
C ARG A 231 17.63 0.93 -4.45
N SER A 232 17.09 0.11 -5.37
CA SER A 232 17.86 -0.98 -6.00
C SER A 232 19.12 -0.48 -6.71
N LEU A 233 19.05 0.71 -7.34
CA LEU A 233 20.20 1.36 -8.00
C LEU A 233 21.33 1.74 -7.04
N ARG A 234 21.04 1.81 -5.73
CA ARG A 234 21.98 2.24 -4.68
C ARG A 234 22.36 1.10 -3.75
N ALA A 235 21.46 0.13 -3.55
CA ALA A 235 21.69 -1.03 -2.69
C ALA A 235 22.89 -1.88 -3.15
N GLY A 236 23.24 -1.86 -4.44
CA GLY A 236 24.48 -2.48 -4.95
C GLY A 236 25.77 -1.95 -4.29
N VAL A 237 25.76 -0.73 -3.74
CA VAL A 237 26.91 -0.09 -3.09
C VAL A 237 27.12 -0.60 -1.65
N VAL A 238 26.05 -0.99 -0.95
CA VAL A 238 26.09 -1.44 0.46
C VAL A 238 25.96 -2.96 0.58
N ASN A 239 25.18 -3.58 -0.32
CA ASN A 239 24.44 -4.82 -0.02
C ASN A 239 24.50 -5.88 -1.15
N GLY A 240 25.06 -5.57 -2.33
CA GLY A 240 25.26 -6.56 -3.40
C GLY A 240 23.97 -7.14 -4.02
N VAL A 241 22.90 -6.35 -3.99
CA VAL A 241 21.58 -6.68 -4.57
C VAL A 241 21.70 -6.92 -6.08
N ASN A 242 20.84 -7.81 -6.60
CA ASN A 242 20.77 -8.10 -8.03
C ASN A 242 19.83 -7.10 -8.73
N ASP A 243 20.38 -6.02 -9.29
CA ASP A 243 19.64 -4.99 -10.03
C ASP A 243 18.75 -5.56 -11.15
N ALA A 244 19.08 -6.74 -11.68
CA ALA A 244 18.28 -7.40 -12.71
C ALA A 244 16.89 -7.86 -12.21
N ALA A 245 16.68 -7.96 -10.89
CA ALA A 245 15.43 -8.44 -10.31
C ALA A 245 14.31 -7.40 -10.29
N LEU A 246 14.60 -6.14 -10.63
CA LEU A 246 13.61 -5.09 -10.89
C LEU A 246 13.82 -4.50 -12.30
N GLY A 247 14.52 -5.23 -13.17
CA GLY A 247 14.82 -4.80 -14.53
C GLY A 247 13.69 -5.09 -15.51
N ASP A 248 13.98 -4.85 -16.79
CA ASP A 248 13.11 -5.21 -17.91
C ASP A 248 12.86 -6.72 -17.96
N ALA A 249 11.68 -7.10 -18.42
CA ALA A 249 11.20 -8.46 -18.58
C ALA A 249 11.22 -9.29 -17.30
N THR A 250 10.77 -8.67 -16.21
CA THR A 250 10.59 -9.30 -14.90
C THR A 250 9.12 -9.53 -14.57
N LEU A 251 8.20 -8.68 -15.04
CA LEU A 251 6.76 -8.77 -14.86
C LEU A 251 6.05 -9.30 -16.10
N LEU A 252 4.89 -9.90 -15.88
CA LEU A 252 3.96 -10.29 -16.93
C LEU A 252 3.05 -9.10 -17.20
N ILE A 253 3.55 -8.14 -17.99
CA ILE A 253 2.86 -6.95 -18.49
C ILE A 253 3.11 -6.74 -20.01
N PRO A 254 2.25 -6.00 -20.73
CA PRO A 254 2.41 -5.74 -22.17
C PRO A 254 3.72 -5.06 -22.54
N GLU A 255 4.26 -4.23 -21.65
CA GLU A 255 5.51 -3.48 -21.86
C GLU A 255 6.78 -4.34 -21.75
N ARG A 256 6.65 -5.59 -21.28
CA ARG A 256 7.74 -6.55 -21.11
C ARG A 256 8.66 -6.61 -22.33
N GLY A 257 9.96 -6.36 -22.12
CA GLY A 257 10.99 -6.45 -23.15
C GLY A 257 11.17 -5.16 -23.97
N ASN A 258 10.61 -4.03 -23.54
CA ASN A 258 10.74 -2.74 -24.22
C ASN A 258 12.07 -2.00 -23.91
N GLY A 259 12.90 -2.54 -23.00
CA GLY A 259 14.15 -1.92 -22.54
C GLY A 259 14.01 -0.97 -21.34
N ILE A 260 12.81 -0.82 -20.80
CA ILE A 260 12.47 -0.08 -19.58
C ILE A 260 12.27 -1.12 -18.46
N PRO A 261 12.71 -0.83 -17.23
CA PRO A 261 12.37 -1.69 -16.09
C PRO A 261 10.86 -1.80 -15.91
N ASP A 262 10.32 -3.01 -15.87
CA ASP A 262 8.86 -3.24 -15.83
C ASP A 262 8.15 -2.56 -14.64
N ILE A 263 8.85 -2.38 -13.51
CA ILE A 263 8.33 -1.60 -12.37
C ILE A 263 8.15 -0.10 -12.70
N LEU A 264 9.02 0.45 -13.55
CA LEU A 264 8.86 1.80 -14.07
C LEU A 264 7.73 1.82 -15.10
N ASP A 265 7.60 0.85 -16.00
CA ASP A 265 6.46 0.79 -16.92
C ASP A 265 5.12 0.77 -16.18
N GLU A 266 5.02 -0.04 -15.12
CA GLU A 266 3.81 -0.09 -14.30
C GLU A 266 3.55 1.26 -13.60
N ALA A 267 4.56 1.87 -12.98
CA ALA A 267 4.41 3.20 -12.38
C ALA A 267 4.07 4.29 -13.43
N GLY A 268 4.62 4.17 -14.64
CA GLY A 268 4.35 5.04 -15.79
C GLY A 268 2.89 5.00 -16.21
N TRP A 269 2.28 3.80 -16.21
CA TRP A 269 0.85 3.63 -16.51
C TRP A 269 -0.05 4.53 -15.66
N ASN A 270 0.26 4.66 -14.37
CA ASN A 270 -0.54 5.48 -13.46
C ASN A 270 -0.08 6.94 -13.41
N LEU A 271 1.19 7.23 -13.69
CA LEU A 271 1.66 8.59 -13.91
C LEU A 271 0.96 9.23 -15.12
N ASP A 272 0.79 8.50 -16.23
CA ASP A 272 0.06 8.97 -17.41
C ASP A 272 -1.37 9.38 -17.07
N TRP A 273 -2.04 8.58 -16.24
CA TRP A 273 -3.37 8.91 -15.74
C TRP A 273 -3.36 10.15 -14.82
N MET A 274 -2.39 10.27 -13.91
CA MET A 274 -2.26 11.45 -13.05
C MET A 274 -1.95 12.73 -13.85
N LEU A 275 -1.19 12.64 -14.95
CA LEU A 275 -0.97 13.75 -15.88
C LEU A 275 -2.28 14.19 -16.54
N ALA A 276 -3.11 13.22 -16.98
CA ALA A 276 -4.43 13.51 -17.54
C ALA A 276 -5.36 14.20 -16.53
N MET A 277 -5.17 13.97 -15.22
CA MET A 277 -5.95 14.61 -14.15
C MET A 277 -5.53 16.07 -13.85
N GLN A 278 -4.42 16.56 -14.42
CA GLN A 278 -3.94 17.92 -14.21
C GLN A 278 -4.74 18.91 -15.07
N VAL A 279 -5.31 19.92 -14.44
CA VAL A 279 -6.10 20.97 -15.09
C VAL A 279 -5.20 21.78 -16.04
N ALA A 280 -5.70 22.02 -17.26
CA ALA A 280 -5.00 22.80 -18.29
C ALA A 280 -4.92 24.30 -17.92
N ASP A 281 -3.84 24.96 -18.30
CA ASP A 281 -3.65 26.39 -18.07
C ASP A 281 -4.79 27.24 -18.67
N GLY A 282 -5.20 28.29 -17.96
CA GLY A 282 -6.28 29.18 -18.38
C GLY A 282 -7.68 28.63 -18.11
N THR A 283 -7.81 27.48 -17.43
CA THR A 283 -9.10 26.90 -17.07
C THR A 283 -9.63 27.54 -15.79
N ALA A 284 -10.60 28.45 -15.92
CA ALA A 284 -11.19 29.11 -14.77
C ALA A 284 -12.21 28.21 -14.05
N MET A 285 -12.00 27.91 -12.77
CA MET A 285 -12.96 27.18 -11.93
C MET A 285 -13.42 28.06 -10.77
N ARG A 286 -14.65 27.88 -10.28
CA ARG A 286 -15.09 28.47 -8.99
C ARG A 286 -14.89 27.43 -7.90
N ILE A 287 -14.10 27.71 -6.88
CA ILE A 287 -13.86 26.83 -5.73
C ILE A 287 -13.94 27.67 -4.46
N ALA A 288 -14.66 27.19 -3.45
CA ALA A 288 -14.90 27.89 -2.19
C ALA A 288 -15.41 29.35 -2.37
N GLY A 289 -16.20 29.60 -3.42
CA GLY A 289 -16.80 30.91 -3.72
C GLY A 289 -15.92 31.84 -4.55
N GLU A 290 -14.69 31.44 -4.87
CA GLU A 290 -13.73 32.25 -5.63
C GLU A 290 -13.49 31.66 -7.01
N THR A 291 -13.46 32.52 -8.04
CA THR A 291 -13.11 32.11 -9.41
C THR A 291 -11.69 32.54 -9.75
N PHE A 292 -10.85 31.57 -10.10
CA PHE A 292 -9.45 31.76 -10.44
C PHE A 292 -9.03 30.79 -11.56
N ASP A 293 -7.84 30.98 -12.12
CA ASP A 293 -7.24 30.03 -13.05
C ASP A 293 -6.79 28.78 -12.28
N ALA A 294 -7.49 27.67 -12.47
CA ALA A 294 -7.18 26.40 -11.82
C ALA A 294 -6.08 25.61 -12.54
N GLY A 295 -5.45 26.18 -13.58
CA GLY A 295 -4.35 25.57 -14.31
C GLY A 295 -3.24 25.05 -13.39
N GLY A 296 -2.86 23.79 -13.58
CA GLY A 296 -1.83 23.12 -12.79
C GLY A 296 -2.35 22.40 -11.54
N LEU A 297 -3.53 22.77 -11.00
CA LEU A 297 -4.21 21.97 -9.98
C LEU A 297 -4.60 20.60 -10.55
N VAL A 298 -4.75 19.61 -9.67
CA VAL A 298 -5.06 18.24 -10.07
C VAL A 298 -6.36 17.78 -9.46
N HIS A 299 -7.25 17.24 -10.29
CA HIS A 299 -8.50 16.64 -9.86
C HIS A 299 -8.26 15.56 -8.83
N HIS A 300 -9.01 15.57 -7.72
CA HIS A 300 -8.71 14.70 -6.59
C HIS A 300 -8.96 13.22 -6.89
N LYS A 301 -10.05 12.93 -7.60
CA LYS A 301 -10.52 11.57 -7.90
C LYS A 301 -11.49 11.53 -9.08
N LEU A 302 -11.70 10.33 -9.61
CA LEU A 302 -12.70 10.01 -10.63
C LEU A 302 -13.35 8.67 -10.28
N HIS A 303 -14.65 8.66 -10.02
CA HIS A 303 -15.38 7.45 -9.64
C HIS A 303 -16.86 7.51 -9.99
N ASP A 304 -17.55 6.42 -9.70
CA ASP A 304 -18.97 6.21 -9.89
C ASP A 304 -19.80 7.12 -8.98
N VAL A 305 -21.00 7.50 -9.40
CA VAL A 305 -21.93 8.26 -8.54
C VAL A 305 -22.44 7.47 -7.33
N ALA A 306 -22.39 6.15 -7.39
CA ALA A 306 -22.85 5.24 -6.33
C ALA A 306 -22.05 3.94 -6.39
N TRP A 307 -21.88 3.29 -5.24
CA TRP A 307 -21.17 2.01 -5.17
C TRP A 307 -21.87 0.94 -6.02
N THR A 308 -21.11 0.29 -6.89
CA THR A 308 -21.49 -0.99 -7.49
C THR A 308 -21.41 -2.12 -6.47
N GLY A 309 -22.16 -3.19 -6.71
CA GLY A 309 -22.11 -4.39 -5.88
C GLY A 309 -20.90 -5.27 -6.22
N LEU A 310 -20.62 -6.24 -5.33
CA LEU A 310 -19.68 -7.33 -5.65
C LEU A 310 -20.11 -8.05 -6.94
N ASP A 311 -19.16 -8.75 -7.58
CA ASP A 311 -19.37 -9.44 -8.86
C ASP A 311 -19.70 -8.48 -10.03
N THR A 312 -19.06 -7.30 -10.03
CA THR A 312 -19.13 -6.35 -11.15
C THR A 312 -17.74 -6.24 -11.75
N LEU A 313 -17.53 -6.74 -12.97
CA LEU A 313 -16.25 -6.50 -13.65
C LEU A 313 -16.16 -5.07 -14.17
N PRO A 314 -14.95 -4.53 -14.35
CA PRO A 314 -14.79 -3.14 -14.80
C PRO A 314 -15.55 -2.76 -16.07
N HIS A 315 -15.62 -3.66 -17.06
CA HIS A 315 -16.33 -3.41 -18.33
C HIS A 315 -17.87 -3.55 -18.23
N GLU A 316 -18.37 -4.01 -17.09
CA GLU A 316 -19.80 -4.22 -16.82
C GLU A 316 -20.38 -3.14 -15.92
N ASP A 317 -19.54 -2.25 -15.42
CA ASP A 317 -19.95 -1.15 -14.56
C ASP A 317 -20.87 -0.18 -15.30
N PRO A 318 -22.16 -0.08 -14.93
CA PRO A 318 -23.10 0.77 -15.62
C PRO A 318 -23.15 2.20 -15.05
N MET A 319 -22.41 2.49 -13.99
CA MET A 319 -22.56 3.74 -13.26
C MET A 319 -22.04 4.94 -14.06
N PRO A 320 -22.78 6.05 -14.12
CA PRO A 320 -22.21 7.34 -14.50
C PRO A 320 -21.00 7.66 -13.64
N ARG A 321 -19.90 8.06 -14.29
CA ARG A 321 -18.68 8.48 -13.62
C ARG A 321 -18.46 9.97 -13.75
N TYR A 322 -17.90 10.58 -12.72
CA TYR A 322 -17.60 12.01 -12.72
C TYR A 322 -16.20 12.25 -12.21
N VAL A 323 -15.55 13.25 -12.79
CA VAL A 323 -14.35 13.82 -12.18
C VAL A 323 -14.79 14.68 -10.99
N HIS A 324 -14.02 14.63 -9.90
CA HIS A 324 -14.26 15.40 -8.69
C HIS A 324 -13.34 16.63 -8.64
N ARG A 325 -13.71 17.61 -7.80
CA ARG A 325 -12.98 18.88 -7.65
C ARG A 325 -11.48 18.65 -7.42
N PRO A 326 -10.59 19.52 -7.94
CA PRO A 326 -9.19 19.52 -7.54
C PRO A 326 -8.98 19.66 -6.03
N SER A 327 -7.81 19.22 -5.57
CA SER A 327 -7.35 19.43 -4.20
C SER A 327 -5.86 19.74 -4.16
N THR A 328 -5.42 20.47 -3.15
CA THR A 328 -4.01 20.77 -2.91
C THR A 328 -3.22 19.48 -2.67
N ALA A 329 -3.75 18.54 -1.88
CA ALA A 329 -3.13 17.23 -1.64
C ALA A 329 -2.89 16.44 -2.95
N ALA A 330 -3.89 16.30 -3.82
CA ALA A 330 -3.74 15.64 -5.11
C ALA A 330 -2.72 16.33 -6.01
N THR A 331 -2.71 17.66 -5.99
CA THR A 331 -1.76 18.48 -6.75
C THR A 331 -0.33 18.23 -6.30
N LEU A 332 -0.07 18.22 -5.00
CA LEU A 332 1.25 17.95 -4.44
C LEU A 332 1.68 16.49 -4.60
N ASN A 333 0.74 15.54 -4.55
CA ASN A 333 0.99 14.13 -4.88
C ASN A 333 1.49 13.97 -6.34
N LEU A 334 0.87 14.66 -7.31
CA LEU A 334 1.40 14.70 -8.68
C LEU A 334 2.78 15.36 -8.72
N ALA A 335 2.97 16.49 -8.03
CA ALA A 335 4.26 17.17 -8.01
C ALA A 335 5.38 16.25 -7.51
N ALA A 336 5.14 15.52 -6.42
CA ALA A 336 6.09 14.60 -5.83
C ALA A 336 6.36 13.38 -6.72
N ALA A 337 5.31 12.67 -7.14
CA ALA A 337 5.40 11.45 -7.94
C ALA A 337 6.02 11.72 -9.33
N ALA A 338 5.61 12.80 -10.01
CA ALA A 338 6.15 13.16 -11.32
C ALA A 338 7.58 13.68 -11.23
N ALA A 339 7.96 14.41 -10.16
CA ALA A 339 9.36 14.79 -9.96
C ALA A 339 10.26 13.56 -9.74
N GLN A 340 9.80 12.55 -8.99
CA GLN A 340 10.51 11.28 -8.85
C GLN A 340 10.58 10.51 -10.17
N GLY A 341 9.46 10.40 -10.87
CA GLY A 341 9.41 9.78 -12.20
C GLY A 341 10.42 10.44 -13.15
N ALA A 342 10.44 11.77 -13.24
CA ALA A 342 11.32 12.50 -14.15
C ALA A 342 12.81 12.11 -14.00
N ARG A 343 13.32 12.01 -12.77
CA ARG A 343 14.73 11.61 -12.57
C ARG A 343 15.01 10.13 -12.90
N LEU A 344 14.03 9.25 -12.72
CA LEU A 344 14.19 7.81 -12.94
C LEU A 344 13.99 7.41 -14.39
N PHE A 345 13.03 8.03 -15.09
CA PHE A 345 12.79 7.83 -16.52
C PHE A 345 13.82 8.49 -17.41
N GLY A 346 14.54 9.53 -16.95
CA GLY A 346 15.45 10.31 -17.81
C GLY A 346 16.55 9.52 -18.53
N ARG A 347 16.89 8.30 -18.07
CA ARG A 347 17.81 7.40 -18.78
C ARG A 347 17.14 6.60 -19.91
N PHE A 348 15.86 6.30 -19.76
CA PHE A 348 15.09 5.37 -20.60
C PHE A 348 14.23 6.14 -21.60
N ASP A 349 13.53 7.17 -21.14
CA ASP A 349 12.73 8.09 -21.93
C ASP A 349 12.92 9.54 -21.46
N PRO A 350 13.88 10.27 -22.05
CA PRO A 350 14.11 11.68 -21.71
C PRO A 350 12.92 12.59 -22.04
N GLY A 351 12.12 12.26 -23.07
CA GLY A 351 10.98 13.08 -23.47
C GLY A 351 9.87 13.01 -22.43
N TYR A 352 9.55 11.80 -21.99
CA TYR A 352 8.61 11.58 -20.90
C TYR A 352 9.11 12.17 -19.58
N ALA A 353 10.40 12.06 -19.29
CA ALA A 353 11.00 12.70 -18.11
C ALA A 353 10.84 14.24 -18.11
N ASP A 354 11.02 14.89 -19.26
CA ASP A 354 10.81 16.34 -19.40
C ASP A 354 9.32 16.71 -19.19
N GLU A 355 8.40 15.90 -19.70
CA GLU A 355 6.95 16.06 -19.49
C GLU A 355 6.56 15.95 -18.01
N LEU A 356 7.04 14.91 -17.33
CA LEU A 356 6.83 14.70 -15.90
C LEU A 356 7.37 15.87 -15.07
N LEU A 357 8.57 16.36 -15.37
CA LEU A 357 9.15 17.50 -14.64
C LEU A 357 8.37 18.80 -14.89
N ALA A 358 7.88 19.02 -16.11
CA ALA A 358 7.06 20.18 -16.43
C ALA A 358 5.72 20.14 -15.67
N ALA A 359 5.06 18.99 -15.65
CA ALA A 359 3.83 18.78 -14.89
C ALA A 359 4.04 18.97 -13.38
N ALA A 360 5.15 18.45 -12.84
CA ALA A 360 5.49 18.58 -11.42
C ALA A 360 5.66 20.05 -11.00
N ARG A 361 6.33 20.87 -11.83
CA ARG A 361 6.49 22.30 -11.57
C ARG A 361 5.19 23.07 -11.65
N ARG A 362 4.34 22.77 -12.65
CA ARG A 362 3.01 23.38 -12.76
C ARG A 362 2.16 23.07 -11.53
N ALA A 363 2.20 21.83 -11.05
CA ALA A 363 1.49 21.41 -9.85
C ALA A 363 2.02 22.13 -8.60
N TRP A 364 3.35 22.23 -8.44
CA TRP A 364 3.96 22.96 -7.32
C TRP A 364 3.54 24.44 -7.28
N GLU A 365 3.59 25.14 -8.41
CA GLU A 365 3.19 26.55 -8.47
C GLU A 365 1.69 26.72 -8.17
N ALA A 366 0.83 25.87 -8.74
CA ALA A 366 -0.61 25.91 -8.48
C ALA A 366 -0.94 25.62 -7.00
N ALA A 367 -0.27 24.67 -6.37
CA ALA A 367 -0.44 24.37 -4.96
C ALA A 367 -0.01 25.55 -4.06
N LYS A 368 1.10 26.22 -4.39
CA LYS A 368 1.54 27.43 -3.66
C LYS A 368 0.56 28.59 -3.76
N GLU A 369 -0.10 28.75 -4.91
CA GLU A 369 -1.12 29.78 -5.10
C GLU A 369 -2.42 29.41 -4.38
N HIS A 370 -2.74 28.12 -4.29
CA HIS A 370 -3.97 27.59 -3.68
C HIS A 370 -3.66 26.49 -2.64
N PRO A 371 -3.14 26.87 -1.45
CA PRO A 371 -2.64 25.91 -0.47
C PRO A 371 -3.74 25.24 0.38
N ASP A 372 -4.99 25.68 0.26
CA ASP A 372 -6.09 25.34 1.17
C ASP A 372 -7.34 24.77 0.48
N ILE A 373 -7.15 24.10 -0.67
CA ILE A 373 -8.22 23.36 -1.35
C ILE A 373 -8.24 21.92 -0.87
N TYR A 374 -9.01 21.66 0.18
CA TYR A 374 -9.07 20.34 0.82
C TYR A 374 -10.12 19.42 0.22
N ALA A 375 -9.88 18.11 0.23
CA ALA A 375 -10.92 17.12 -0.06
C ALA A 375 -11.80 16.93 1.18
N PRO A 376 -13.13 17.02 1.08
CA PRO A 376 -14.02 16.87 2.22
C PRO A 376 -14.23 15.39 2.57
N ASN A 377 -14.48 15.12 3.85
CA ASN A 377 -14.95 13.80 4.27
C ASN A 377 -16.38 13.55 3.78
N THR A 378 -16.55 12.53 2.95
CA THR A 378 -17.85 12.15 2.38
C THR A 378 -18.41 10.85 2.94
N ASN A 379 -17.76 10.22 3.93
CA ASN A 379 -18.18 8.92 4.46
C ASN A 379 -19.53 8.98 5.17
N ASP A 380 -19.88 10.13 5.76
CA ASP A 380 -21.13 10.32 6.51
C ASP A 380 -22.31 10.81 5.64
N LEU A 381 -22.10 10.98 4.33
CA LEU A 381 -23.17 11.38 3.41
C LEU A 381 -24.14 10.21 3.13
N ASP A 382 -25.42 10.54 2.88
CA ASP A 382 -26.49 9.59 2.59
C ASP A 382 -27.33 10.04 1.36
N PRO A 383 -27.38 9.26 0.26
CA PRO A 383 -26.65 8.00 0.05
C PRO A 383 -25.14 8.21 0.08
N ASN A 384 -24.40 7.20 0.56
CA ASN A 384 -22.94 7.23 0.57
C ASN A 384 -22.42 7.26 -0.88
N PRO A 385 -21.57 8.24 -1.26
CA PRO A 385 -21.06 8.39 -2.62
C PRO A 385 -20.28 7.17 -3.09
N GLY A 386 -20.27 6.91 -4.40
CA GLY A 386 -19.62 5.72 -5.00
C GLY A 386 -18.09 5.72 -5.03
N GLY A 387 -17.43 6.36 -4.07
CA GLY A 387 -15.97 6.37 -3.98
C GLY A 387 -15.46 6.93 -2.65
N GLY A 388 -14.30 6.43 -2.22
CA GLY A 388 -13.66 6.84 -0.97
C GLY A 388 -13.34 8.33 -0.93
N PRO A 389 -13.41 9.00 0.24
CA PRO A 389 -13.18 10.43 0.33
C PRO A 389 -11.73 10.81 0.06
N TYR A 390 -10.78 10.02 0.58
CA TYR A 390 -9.37 10.39 0.72
C TYR A 390 -9.24 11.85 1.23
N ASP A 391 -10.05 12.18 2.23
CA ASP A 391 -10.09 13.51 2.81
C ASP A 391 -8.83 13.83 3.58
N ASP A 392 -8.36 15.06 3.37
CA ASP A 392 -7.19 15.58 4.04
C ASP A 392 -7.30 17.11 4.11
N THR A 393 -7.03 17.63 5.30
CA THR A 393 -7.10 19.07 5.64
C THR A 393 -5.77 19.62 6.11
N GLU A 394 -4.70 18.80 6.12
CA GLU A 394 -3.37 19.14 6.60
C GLU A 394 -2.34 18.76 5.53
N VAL A 395 -2.05 19.69 4.62
CA VAL A 395 -1.24 19.40 3.41
C VAL A 395 0.22 19.85 3.50
N ASP A 396 0.65 20.30 4.68
CA ASP A 396 2.00 20.83 4.88
C ASP A 396 3.09 19.77 4.71
N ASP A 397 2.75 18.50 4.91
CA ASP A 397 3.65 17.38 4.71
C ASP A 397 3.70 16.93 3.25
N GLU A 398 2.62 17.05 2.49
CA GLU A 398 2.63 16.94 1.03
C GLU A 398 3.50 18.05 0.42
N PHE A 399 3.45 19.26 0.96
CA PHE A 399 4.36 20.35 0.55
C PHE A 399 5.82 19.97 0.83
N TYR A 400 6.09 19.41 2.00
CA TYR A 400 7.43 18.94 2.36
C TYR A 400 7.92 17.82 1.43
N TRP A 401 7.07 16.83 1.14
CA TRP A 401 7.39 15.71 0.27
C TRP A 401 7.58 16.15 -1.19
N ALA A 402 6.68 16.97 -1.75
CA ALA A 402 6.82 17.51 -3.09
C ALA A 402 8.08 18.36 -3.25
N ALA A 403 8.37 19.24 -2.28
CA ALA A 403 9.60 20.03 -2.26
C ALA A 403 10.85 19.13 -2.22
N ALA A 404 10.82 18.06 -1.41
CA ALA A 404 11.91 17.09 -1.35
C ALA A 404 12.15 16.43 -2.71
N GLN A 405 11.10 15.94 -3.38
CA GLN A 405 11.23 15.29 -4.69
C GLN A 405 11.70 16.26 -5.78
N LEU A 406 11.16 17.48 -5.82
CA LEU A 406 11.59 18.51 -6.76
C LEU A 406 13.05 18.93 -6.51
N TYR A 407 13.46 19.07 -5.24
CA TYR A 407 14.85 19.35 -4.91
C TYR A 407 15.79 18.20 -5.33
N LEU A 408 15.44 16.95 -5.03
CA LEU A 408 16.24 15.78 -5.41
C LEU A 408 16.39 15.64 -6.92
N THR A 409 15.37 16.04 -7.69
CA THR A 409 15.37 15.96 -9.15
C THR A 409 16.10 17.13 -9.81
N THR A 410 16.06 18.34 -9.22
CA THR A 410 16.50 19.58 -9.90
C THR A 410 17.73 20.24 -9.26
N GLY A 411 17.94 20.05 -7.96
CA GLY A 411 18.95 20.75 -7.16
C GLY A 411 18.68 22.25 -6.97
N GLU A 412 17.49 22.75 -7.31
CA GLU A 412 17.20 24.18 -7.29
C GLU A 412 16.99 24.75 -5.88
N ASP A 413 17.46 25.99 -5.69
CA ASP A 413 17.42 26.72 -4.42
C ASP A 413 16.00 26.90 -3.88
N GLU A 414 15.01 27.10 -4.74
CA GLU A 414 13.61 27.27 -4.32
C GLU A 414 13.10 26.06 -3.53
N PHE A 415 13.29 24.85 -4.08
CA PHE A 415 12.82 23.63 -3.44
C PHE A 415 13.67 23.26 -2.22
N ARG A 416 14.98 23.54 -2.28
CA ARG A 416 15.86 23.43 -1.11
C ARG A 416 15.32 24.29 0.05
N ASP A 417 15.02 25.55 -0.22
CA ASP A 417 14.58 26.49 0.80
C ASP A 417 13.17 26.11 1.31
N ALA A 418 12.30 25.59 0.44
CA ALA A 418 11.01 25.02 0.85
C ALA A 418 11.18 23.79 1.78
N VAL A 419 12.09 22.87 1.47
CA VAL A 419 12.43 21.75 2.37
C VAL A 419 12.93 22.26 3.70
N LEU A 420 13.92 23.15 3.72
CA LEU A 420 14.56 23.63 4.95
C LEU A 420 13.64 24.47 5.84
N SER A 421 12.65 25.16 5.25
CA SER A 421 11.70 26.01 5.98
C SER A 421 10.45 25.27 6.45
N SER A 422 10.23 24.04 5.99
CA SER A 422 9.06 23.25 6.36
C SER A 422 9.01 22.97 7.87
N PRO A 423 7.81 23.02 8.49
CA PRO A 423 7.63 22.61 9.89
C PRO A 423 7.99 21.14 10.13
N TYR A 424 7.93 20.31 9.09
CA TYR A 424 8.28 18.89 9.14
C TYR A 424 9.76 18.62 8.89
N HIS A 425 10.58 19.62 8.56
CA HIS A 425 12.04 19.42 8.43
C HIS A 425 12.73 19.24 9.79
N VAL A 426 13.98 18.76 9.81
CA VAL A 426 14.67 18.54 11.10
C VAL A 426 14.88 19.90 11.76
N GLY A 427 14.51 20.02 13.04
CA GLY A 427 14.54 21.28 13.76
C GLY A 427 13.31 22.19 13.53
N GLY A 428 12.37 21.79 12.67
CA GLY A 428 11.07 22.43 12.53
C GLY A 428 10.13 22.17 13.71
N GLU A 429 9.02 22.90 13.78
CA GLU A 429 8.04 22.81 14.89
C GLU A 429 7.28 21.47 14.96
N ARG A 430 7.16 20.77 13.83
CA ARG A 430 6.52 19.46 13.67
C ARG A 430 7.52 18.40 13.19
N ALA A 431 8.80 18.54 13.59
CA ALA A 431 9.88 17.68 13.10
C ALA A 431 9.77 16.19 13.52
N ASP A 432 9.01 15.87 14.58
CA ASP A 432 8.71 14.48 14.96
C ASP A 432 7.59 13.93 14.07
N ILE A 433 8.02 13.27 12.99
CA ILE A 433 7.14 12.69 11.96
C ILE A 433 6.93 11.17 12.15
N TRP A 434 7.55 10.57 13.17
CA TRP A 434 7.56 9.11 13.35
C TRP A 434 6.37 8.67 14.20
N ARG A 435 5.21 8.53 13.54
CA ARG A 435 3.94 8.13 14.17
C ARG A 435 3.87 6.62 14.42
N ALA A 436 3.12 6.20 15.43
CA ALA A 436 2.88 4.78 15.70
C ALA A 436 2.17 4.07 14.53
N THR A 437 1.30 4.80 13.83
CA THR A 437 0.57 4.35 12.63
C THR A 437 1.40 4.39 11.35
N GLY A 438 2.67 4.83 11.43
CA GLY A 438 3.52 5.02 10.26
C GLY A 438 3.12 6.20 9.38
N PHE A 439 3.60 6.17 8.14
CA PHE A 439 3.19 7.07 7.07
C PHE A 439 2.22 6.36 6.13
N ASP A 440 1.36 7.13 5.47
CA ASP A 440 0.27 6.65 4.64
C ASP A 440 -0.13 7.73 3.63
N TRP A 441 -1.29 7.57 2.98
CA TRP A 441 -1.79 8.47 1.94
C TRP A 441 -2.14 9.87 2.44
N CYS A 442 -2.43 10.04 3.74
CA CYS A 442 -2.79 11.32 4.37
C CYS A 442 -1.67 11.90 5.24
N PHE A 443 -0.50 11.26 5.25
CA PHE A 443 0.66 11.81 5.95
C PHE A 443 1.95 11.38 5.28
N THR A 444 2.48 12.26 4.45
CA THR A 444 3.52 11.94 3.48
C THR A 444 4.91 12.45 3.88
N ALA A 445 5.04 13.06 5.07
CA ALA A 445 6.32 13.63 5.54
C ALA A 445 7.47 12.62 5.55
N ALA A 446 7.20 11.37 5.93
CA ALA A 446 8.21 10.32 5.95
C ALA A 446 8.75 10.00 4.56
N ALA A 447 7.92 10.06 3.51
CA ALA A 447 8.37 9.83 2.13
C ALA A 447 9.46 10.84 1.72
N GLY A 448 9.24 12.13 2.00
CA GLY A 448 10.26 13.16 1.81
C GLY A 448 11.52 12.94 2.67
N ARG A 449 11.35 12.57 3.95
CA ARG A 449 12.48 12.35 4.87
C ARG A 449 13.38 11.18 4.44
N LEU A 450 12.78 10.06 4.05
CA LEU A 450 13.48 8.84 3.64
C LEU A 450 14.31 9.09 2.38
N ASP A 451 13.74 9.75 1.36
CA ASP A 451 14.47 10.04 0.12
C ASP A 451 15.56 11.09 0.28
N LEU A 452 15.34 12.13 1.11
CA LEU A 452 16.40 13.10 1.41
C LEU A 452 17.61 12.45 2.12
N ALA A 453 17.37 11.41 2.94
CA ALA A 453 18.41 10.65 3.62
C ALA A 453 19.14 9.67 2.67
N THR A 454 18.43 9.05 1.73
CA THR A 454 18.96 7.93 0.93
C THR A 454 19.44 8.33 -0.47
N VAL A 455 18.78 9.27 -1.13
CA VAL A 455 19.18 9.78 -2.45
C VAL A 455 20.33 10.77 -2.28
N PRO A 456 21.46 10.64 -3.01
CA PRO A 456 22.57 11.59 -2.92
C PRO A 456 22.15 13.01 -3.29
N ASN A 457 22.43 13.97 -2.41
CA ASN A 457 22.11 15.39 -2.61
C ASN A 457 22.97 16.28 -1.69
N ASP A 458 22.97 17.58 -1.96
CA ASP A 458 23.78 18.58 -1.24
C ASP A 458 22.96 19.38 -0.19
N LEU A 459 21.87 18.80 0.35
CA LEU A 459 21.02 19.51 1.32
C LEU A 459 21.86 19.92 2.56
N PRO A 460 21.87 21.20 2.96
CA PRO A 460 22.47 21.61 4.21
C PRO A 460 21.86 20.85 5.39
N GLY A 461 22.69 20.31 6.28
CA GLY A 461 22.18 19.53 7.43
C GLY A 461 21.70 18.11 7.09
N ARG A 462 22.03 17.56 5.91
CA ARG A 462 21.66 16.18 5.53
C ARG A 462 22.06 15.11 6.55
N ALA A 463 23.13 15.33 7.33
CA ALA A 463 23.49 14.42 8.43
C ALA A 463 22.38 14.34 9.49
N ASP A 464 21.79 15.47 9.88
CA ASP A 464 20.69 15.52 10.84
C ASP A 464 19.43 14.84 10.28
N VAL A 465 19.22 14.93 8.95
CA VAL A 465 18.14 14.19 8.26
C VAL A 465 18.35 12.68 8.34
N ILE A 466 19.58 12.20 8.14
CA ILE A 466 19.93 10.78 8.27
C ILE A 466 19.72 10.32 9.73
N ASP A 467 20.23 11.09 10.70
CA ASP A 467 20.08 10.79 12.12
C ASP A 467 18.60 10.72 12.52
N SER A 468 17.75 11.62 11.98
CA SER A 468 16.31 11.57 12.20
C SER A 468 15.66 10.26 11.71
N VAL A 469 16.09 9.69 10.57
CA VAL A 469 15.59 8.39 10.09
C VAL A 469 16.03 7.25 11.01
N ILE A 470 17.27 7.30 11.50
CA ILE A 470 17.81 6.31 12.44
C ILE A 470 17.04 6.37 13.77
N ASP A 471 16.76 7.57 14.30
CA ASP A 471 15.93 7.76 15.50
C ASP A 471 14.51 7.19 15.33
N GLY A 472 13.91 7.36 14.15
CA GLY A 472 12.63 6.77 13.80
C GLY A 472 12.68 5.24 13.82
N ALA A 473 13.72 4.66 13.22
CA ALA A 473 13.94 3.21 13.24
C ALA A 473 14.16 2.67 14.67
N ASP A 474 14.93 3.37 15.50
CA ASP A 474 15.14 3.00 16.91
C ASP A 474 13.82 2.99 17.69
N ARG A 475 12.94 3.96 17.46
CA ARG A 475 11.60 4.00 18.05
C ARG A 475 10.78 2.78 17.63
N TYR A 476 10.79 2.44 16.35
CA TYR A 476 10.05 1.27 15.85
C TYR A 476 10.63 -0.06 16.34
N LEU A 477 11.96 -0.18 16.48
CA LEU A 477 12.59 -1.34 17.14
C LEU A 477 12.21 -1.44 18.62
N ALA A 478 12.11 -0.30 19.32
CA ALA A 478 11.66 -0.29 20.72
C ALA A 478 10.20 -0.74 20.85
N THR A 479 9.32 -0.31 19.94
CA THR A 479 7.94 -0.83 19.84
C THR A 479 7.97 -2.33 19.58
N GLN A 480 8.72 -2.79 18.58
CA GLN A 480 8.82 -4.19 18.20
C GLN A 480 9.27 -5.09 19.36
N ALA A 481 10.24 -4.65 20.16
CA ALA A 481 10.73 -5.39 21.33
C ALA A 481 9.66 -5.57 22.44
N GLY A 482 8.65 -4.69 22.47
CA GLY A 482 7.50 -4.78 23.36
C GLY A 482 6.42 -5.74 22.88
N GLN A 483 6.36 -6.03 21.58
CA GLN A 483 5.31 -6.81 20.95
C GLN A 483 5.68 -8.31 20.89
N PRO A 484 4.96 -9.24 21.55
CA PRO A 484 5.28 -10.67 21.51
C PRO A 484 5.12 -11.31 20.12
N PHE A 485 4.37 -10.67 19.24
CA PHE A 485 4.26 -11.02 17.81
C PHE A 485 5.28 -10.27 16.94
N GLY A 486 6.09 -9.39 17.52
CA GLY A 486 7.25 -8.67 16.96
C GLY A 486 7.02 -7.93 15.65
N HIS A 487 5.87 -7.29 15.55
CA HIS A 487 5.59 -6.23 14.59
C HIS A 487 5.94 -4.85 15.18
N PRO A 488 6.45 -3.89 14.37
CA PRO A 488 6.77 -2.54 14.82
C PRO A 488 5.55 -1.60 14.79
N TYR A 489 4.40 -2.00 15.31
CA TYR A 489 3.15 -1.21 15.25
C TYR A 489 2.32 -1.35 16.52
N ASP A 490 2.07 -0.23 17.21
CA ASP A 490 1.34 -0.20 18.49
C ASP A 490 0.66 1.17 18.72
N PRO A 491 -0.41 1.48 17.97
CA PRO A 491 -1.24 2.66 18.20
C PRO A 491 -2.28 2.50 19.34
N GLY A 492 -2.35 1.32 19.98
CA GLY A 492 -3.50 0.92 20.80
C GLY A 492 -4.60 0.29 19.94
N ASP A 493 -5.44 1.11 19.31
CA ASP A 493 -6.47 0.66 18.36
C ASP A 493 -5.91 0.57 16.93
N TYR A 494 -6.19 -0.52 16.21
CA TYR A 494 -5.65 -0.75 14.88
C TYR A 494 -6.51 -0.03 13.83
N ASP A 495 -5.86 0.71 12.93
CA ASP A 495 -6.53 1.49 11.90
C ASP A 495 -6.84 0.65 10.64
N TRP A 496 -7.74 1.17 9.80
CA TRP A 496 -8.01 0.60 8.47
C TRP A 496 -6.71 0.53 7.66
N GLY A 497 -6.36 -0.67 7.23
CA GLY A 497 -5.13 -0.90 6.48
C GLY A 497 -3.92 -1.16 7.39
N SER A 498 -4.11 -1.54 8.65
CA SER A 498 -3.02 -1.77 9.60
C SER A 498 -1.91 -2.70 9.07
N SER A 499 -2.20 -3.65 8.17
CA SER A 499 -1.19 -4.49 7.51
C SER A 499 -0.12 -3.67 6.79
N HIS A 500 -0.51 -2.66 6.00
CA HIS A 500 0.45 -1.83 5.27
C HIS A 500 1.18 -0.85 6.20
N GLN A 501 0.53 -0.41 7.29
CA GLN A 501 1.15 0.46 8.28
C GLN A 501 2.26 -0.26 9.06
N VAL A 502 2.06 -1.55 9.40
CA VAL A 502 3.11 -2.44 9.93
C VAL A 502 4.29 -2.49 8.97
N ILE A 503 4.02 -2.67 7.66
CA ILE A 503 5.06 -2.70 6.64
C ILE A 503 5.76 -1.34 6.50
N ASN A 504 5.03 -0.22 6.52
CA ASN A 504 5.61 1.12 6.42
C ASN A 504 6.52 1.46 7.60
N ASN A 505 6.21 1.00 8.81
CA ASN A 505 7.15 1.11 9.94
C ASN A 505 8.40 0.24 9.70
N ALA A 506 8.24 -0.96 9.14
CA ALA A 506 9.36 -1.82 8.76
C ALA A 506 10.22 -1.22 7.63
N VAL A 507 9.63 -0.46 6.70
CA VAL A 507 10.33 0.30 5.64
C VAL A 507 11.32 1.32 6.26
N VAL A 508 10.92 1.99 7.34
CA VAL A 508 11.81 2.93 8.05
C VAL A 508 12.98 2.20 8.70
N ILE A 509 12.73 1.08 9.39
CA ILE A 509 13.78 0.22 9.98
C ILE A 509 14.73 -0.29 8.88
N ALA A 510 14.17 -0.81 7.79
CA ALA A 510 14.89 -1.31 6.63
C ALA A 510 15.78 -0.22 5.99
N THR A 511 15.29 1.01 5.94
CA THR A 511 16.04 2.16 5.44
C THR A 511 17.20 2.53 6.36
N ALA A 512 17.01 2.47 7.69
CA ALA A 512 18.12 2.67 8.63
C ALA A 512 19.22 1.60 8.46
N TYR A 513 18.87 0.35 8.13
CA TYR A 513 19.88 -0.64 7.74
C TYR A 513 20.65 -0.23 6.48
N ASP A 514 19.96 0.27 5.45
CA ASP A 514 20.64 0.71 4.22
C ASP A 514 21.57 1.92 4.46
N LEU A 515 21.25 2.78 5.43
CA LEU A 515 22.07 3.94 5.81
C LEU A 515 23.27 3.57 6.69
N THR A 516 23.13 2.60 7.59
CA THR A 516 24.10 2.32 8.66
C THR A 516 24.87 1.01 8.47
N GLY A 517 24.26 0.02 7.83
CA GLY A 517 24.74 -1.37 7.78
C GLY A 517 24.61 -2.13 9.11
N GLU A 518 23.93 -1.56 10.12
CA GLU A 518 23.81 -2.18 11.44
C GLU A 518 22.82 -3.35 11.46
N ARG A 519 23.29 -4.51 11.89
CA ARG A 519 22.50 -5.76 11.86
C ARG A 519 21.20 -5.69 12.67
N ALA A 520 21.14 -4.88 13.72
CA ALA A 520 19.93 -4.72 14.53
C ALA A 520 18.73 -4.24 13.68
N TYR A 521 18.94 -3.25 12.81
CA TYR A 521 17.91 -2.80 11.88
C TYR A 521 17.56 -3.87 10.85
N ARG A 522 18.56 -4.58 10.31
CA ARG A 522 18.29 -5.68 9.37
C ARG A 522 17.39 -6.74 10.00
N ASP A 523 17.75 -7.19 11.18
CA ASP A 523 17.07 -8.30 11.82
C ASP A 523 15.69 -7.84 12.30
N GLY A 524 15.55 -6.64 12.88
CA GLY A 524 14.23 -6.09 13.24
C GLY A 524 13.30 -5.91 12.04
N ALA A 525 13.82 -5.40 10.92
CA ALA A 525 13.05 -5.37 9.68
C ALA A 525 12.66 -6.81 9.29
N LEU A 526 13.60 -7.73 9.05
CA LEU A 526 13.28 -9.11 8.65
C LEU A 526 12.24 -9.80 9.56
N GLU A 527 12.26 -9.56 10.87
CA GLU A 527 11.27 -10.08 11.80
C GLU A 527 9.85 -9.51 11.58
N ALA A 528 9.73 -8.25 11.17
CA ALA A 528 8.44 -7.60 10.97
C ALA A 528 7.59 -8.28 9.88
N ILE A 529 8.20 -8.98 8.92
CA ILE A 529 7.44 -9.72 7.90
C ILE A 529 6.71 -10.93 8.48
N ASP A 530 7.17 -11.46 9.62
CA ASP A 530 6.57 -12.62 10.25
C ASP A 530 5.11 -12.33 10.62
N TYR A 531 4.82 -11.11 11.08
CA TYR A 531 3.47 -10.68 11.45
C TYR A 531 2.51 -10.76 10.26
N VAL A 532 2.89 -10.20 9.11
CA VAL A 532 2.00 -10.19 7.93
C VAL A 532 1.88 -11.56 7.27
N LEU A 533 2.81 -12.48 7.55
CA LEU A 533 2.82 -13.86 7.04
C LEU A 533 2.38 -14.91 8.07
N GLY A 534 1.67 -14.50 9.14
CA GLY A 534 0.94 -15.43 10.02
C GLY A 534 1.42 -15.50 11.47
N ARG A 535 2.49 -14.80 11.86
CA ARG A 535 2.88 -14.62 13.27
C ARG A 535 2.09 -13.49 13.90
N ASN A 536 0.77 -13.66 13.99
CA ASN A 536 -0.17 -12.71 14.58
C ASN A 536 -1.24 -13.43 15.41
N ALA A 537 -2.08 -12.67 16.12
CA ALA A 537 -3.08 -13.21 17.05
C ALA A 537 -3.99 -14.29 16.42
N ILE A 538 -4.34 -14.13 15.14
CA ILE A 538 -5.29 -14.99 14.43
C ILE A 538 -4.63 -16.04 13.53
N ASN A 539 -3.29 -16.08 13.48
CA ASN A 539 -2.51 -17.02 12.66
C ASN A 539 -2.86 -16.96 11.16
N ASN A 540 -3.11 -15.76 10.64
CA ASN A 540 -3.47 -15.56 9.25
C ASN A 540 -2.34 -14.87 8.49
N SER A 541 -1.91 -15.42 7.36
CA SER A 541 -1.13 -14.62 6.41
C SER A 541 -2.07 -13.65 5.69
N TYR A 542 -1.79 -12.36 5.80
CA TYR A 542 -2.56 -11.32 5.10
C TYR A 542 -2.18 -11.21 3.62
N VAL A 543 -1.30 -12.08 3.11
CA VAL A 543 -0.85 -12.08 1.72
C VAL A 543 -1.38 -13.32 1.01
N THR A 544 -2.17 -13.13 -0.04
CA THR A 544 -2.75 -14.21 -0.83
C THR A 544 -1.68 -15.12 -1.43
N GLY A 545 -1.88 -16.43 -1.37
CA GLY A 545 -0.95 -17.41 -1.94
C GLY A 545 0.35 -17.63 -1.14
N TYR A 546 0.54 -16.92 -0.02
CA TYR A 546 1.71 -17.06 0.84
C TYR A 546 1.30 -17.58 2.22
N GLY A 547 1.83 -18.74 2.63
CA GLY A 547 1.50 -19.40 3.90
C GLY A 547 0.51 -20.56 3.74
N THR A 548 0.37 -21.36 4.81
CA THR A 548 -0.58 -22.50 4.83
C THR A 548 -2.02 -22.04 4.97
N HIS A 549 -2.23 -20.97 5.73
CA HIS A 549 -3.50 -20.29 5.96
C HIS A 549 -3.31 -18.81 5.67
N CYS A 550 -3.92 -18.35 4.58
CA CYS A 550 -3.87 -16.96 4.14
C CYS A 550 -5.29 -16.46 3.84
N SER A 551 -5.43 -15.13 3.75
CA SER A 551 -6.65 -14.47 3.29
C SER A 551 -7.02 -14.96 1.89
N GLN A 552 -8.26 -15.40 1.70
CA GLN A 552 -8.77 -15.95 0.43
C GLN A 552 -10.08 -15.29 -0.02
N HIS A 553 -10.78 -14.60 0.87
CA HIS A 553 -12.10 -14.05 0.64
C HIS A 553 -12.09 -12.54 0.83
N MET A 554 -11.13 -11.85 0.21
CA MET A 554 -11.02 -10.40 0.29
C MET A 554 -12.19 -9.69 -0.41
N HIS A 555 -12.53 -8.47 0.02
CA HIS A 555 -13.48 -7.59 -0.68
C HIS A 555 -12.85 -7.15 -2.00
N SER A 556 -13.54 -7.43 -3.10
CA SER A 556 -13.18 -6.96 -4.44
C SER A 556 -14.36 -7.17 -5.36
N ARG A 557 -14.78 -6.14 -6.11
CA ARG A 557 -15.80 -6.30 -7.16
C ARG A 557 -15.39 -7.30 -8.22
N TRP A 558 -14.08 -7.42 -8.44
CA TRP A 558 -13.49 -8.26 -9.45
C TRP A 558 -13.23 -9.69 -8.94
N TYR A 559 -12.37 -9.86 -7.93
CA TYR A 559 -11.90 -11.20 -7.54
C TYR A 559 -12.83 -11.95 -6.57
N ALA A 560 -13.77 -11.26 -5.91
CA ALA A 560 -14.78 -11.95 -5.09
C ALA A 560 -15.83 -12.70 -5.95
N SER A 561 -15.79 -12.53 -7.27
CA SER A 561 -16.63 -13.27 -8.22
C SER A 561 -16.11 -14.70 -8.46
N ALA A 562 -16.22 -15.55 -7.44
CA ALA A 562 -15.69 -16.91 -7.48
C ALA A 562 -16.28 -17.80 -8.59
N ASP A 563 -17.44 -17.43 -9.16
CA ASP A 563 -18.07 -18.16 -10.27
C ASP A 563 -17.57 -17.73 -11.66
N ARG A 564 -16.87 -16.59 -11.76
CA ARG A 564 -16.45 -16.01 -13.06
C ARG A 564 -14.94 -15.95 -13.21
N LEU A 565 -14.22 -15.81 -12.10
CA LEU A 565 -12.79 -15.60 -12.10
C LEU A 565 -12.07 -16.40 -11.02
N PRO A 566 -10.77 -16.66 -11.21
CA PRO A 566 -9.94 -17.33 -10.21
C PRO A 566 -9.89 -16.54 -8.89
N PRO A 567 -9.41 -17.18 -7.81
CA PRO A 567 -9.06 -16.48 -6.58
C PRO A 567 -8.09 -15.32 -6.83
N PHE A 568 -7.98 -14.44 -5.83
CA PHE A 568 -7.07 -13.31 -5.84
C PHE A 568 -5.66 -13.69 -6.31
N PRO A 569 -5.03 -12.85 -7.17
CA PRO A 569 -3.63 -13.04 -7.54
C PRO A 569 -2.76 -13.21 -6.30
N PRO A 570 -1.81 -14.16 -6.30
CA PRO A 570 -0.81 -14.25 -5.24
C PRO A 570 -0.11 -12.91 -5.01
N GLY A 571 0.35 -12.66 -3.78
CA GLY A 571 1.07 -11.42 -3.45
C GLY A 571 0.16 -10.20 -3.24
N THR A 572 -1.15 -10.39 -3.10
CA THR A 572 -2.09 -9.30 -2.79
C THR A 572 -2.24 -9.16 -1.27
N LEU A 573 -2.11 -7.93 -0.76
CA LEU A 573 -2.15 -7.64 0.68
C LEU A 573 -3.57 -7.26 1.13
N ALA A 574 -4.11 -8.00 2.10
CA ALA A 574 -5.33 -7.65 2.80
C ALA A 574 -5.12 -6.44 3.72
N GLY A 575 -6.15 -5.61 3.90
CA GLY A 575 -6.11 -4.44 4.78
C GLY A 575 -5.66 -4.75 6.21
N GLY A 576 -6.07 -5.89 6.75
CA GLY A 576 -5.69 -6.34 8.10
C GLY A 576 -6.64 -5.85 9.19
N PRO A 577 -6.28 -6.06 10.46
CA PRO A 577 -7.16 -5.73 11.57
C PRO A 577 -7.54 -4.24 11.61
N ASN A 578 -8.82 -3.96 11.86
CA ASN A 578 -9.36 -2.61 12.01
C ASN A 578 -10.31 -2.58 13.21
N SER A 579 -9.89 -1.93 14.30
CA SER A 579 -10.63 -1.83 15.55
C SER A 579 -11.90 -0.98 15.45
N ARG A 580 -12.08 -0.20 14.38
CA ARG A 580 -13.25 0.67 14.19
C ARG A 580 -14.47 -0.04 13.61
N LEU A 581 -14.29 -1.25 13.05
CA LEU A 581 -15.38 -2.09 12.52
C LEU A 581 -16.30 -1.30 11.57
N GLN A 582 -15.78 -0.79 10.46
CA GLN A 582 -16.48 0.21 9.65
C GLN A 582 -17.42 -0.41 8.59
N ASP A 583 -17.52 -1.74 8.53
CA ASP A 583 -18.48 -2.45 7.68
C ASP A 583 -19.49 -3.27 8.51
N LEU A 584 -20.54 -3.78 7.87
CA LEU A 584 -21.61 -4.51 8.56
C LEU A 584 -21.16 -5.90 9.06
N VAL A 585 -20.27 -6.58 8.32
CA VAL A 585 -19.78 -7.92 8.69
C VAL A 585 -18.83 -7.83 9.87
N ALA A 586 -17.91 -6.87 9.86
CA ALA A 586 -17.00 -6.60 10.97
C ALA A 586 -17.78 -6.26 12.25
N ARG A 587 -18.77 -5.34 12.19
CA ARG A 587 -19.60 -5.02 13.37
C ARG A 587 -20.38 -6.20 13.92
N ALA A 588 -20.92 -7.03 13.04
CA ALA A 588 -21.72 -8.17 13.45
C ALA A 588 -20.90 -9.29 14.12
N ASN A 589 -19.60 -9.40 13.80
CA ASN A 589 -18.78 -10.56 14.16
C ASN A 589 -17.59 -10.24 15.07
N LEU A 590 -17.15 -8.99 15.16
CA LEU A 590 -15.89 -8.62 15.82
C LEU A 590 -16.09 -7.62 16.96
N GLU A 591 -17.33 -7.33 17.39
CA GLU A 591 -17.54 -6.43 18.53
C GLU A 591 -16.82 -6.94 19.79
N GLY A 592 -15.94 -6.10 20.35
CA GLY A 592 -15.13 -6.46 21.52
C GLY A 592 -13.87 -7.27 21.23
N CYS A 593 -13.47 -7.43 19.96
CA CYS A 593 -12.17 -7.98 19.58
C CYS A 593 -11.01 -7.21 20.23
N ALA A 594 -9.93 -7.94 20.56
CA ALA A 594 -8.64 -7.30 20.78
C ALA A 594 -8.12 -6.72 19.45
N PRO A 595 -7.33 -5.64 19.45
CA PRO A 595 -6.93 -4.93 18.22
C PRO A 595 -6.40 -5.82 17.08
N GLN A 596 -5.46 -6.73 17.35
CA GLN A 596 -4.93 -7.68 16.34
C GLN A 596 -5.97 -8.70 15.85
N ALA A 597 -7.00 -8.97 16.65
CA ALA A 597 -8.06 -9.92 16.32
C ALA A 597 -9.25 -9.28 15.59
N CYS A 598 -9.23 -7.96 15.37
CA CYS A 598 -10.29 -7.22 14.67
C CYS A 598 -10.22 -7.39 13.13
N TYR A 599 -10.17 -8.63 12.67
CA TYR A 599 -10.10 -8.99 11.25
C TYR A 599 -11.00 -10.20 10.95
N ILE A 600 -11.61 -10.24 9.77
CA ILE A 600 -12.38 -11.40 9.30
C ILE A 600 -12.15 -11.63 7.80
N ASP A 601 -11.77 -12.85 7.42
CA ASP A 601 -11.60 -13.21 6.01
C ASP A 601 -12.96 -13.47 5.33
N HIS A 602 -13.65 -12.38 4.97
CA HIS A 602 -14.98 -12.44 4.37
C HIS A 602 -15.16 -11.36 3.30
N ALA A 603 -15.76 -11.74 2.16
CA ALA A 603 -15.85 -10.88 0.98
C ALA A 603 -16.64 -9.59 1.23
N ASP A 604 -17.61 -9.61 2.14
CA ASP A 604 -18.37 -8.41 2.53
C ASP A 604 -17.69 -7.54 3.63
N SER A 605 -16.49 -7.89 4.09
CA SER A 605 -15.74 -7.08 5.08
C SER A 605 -14.71 -6.16 4.42
N SER A 606 -15.17 -5.10 3.77
CA SER A 606 -14.29 -4.11 3.14
C SER A 606 -13.35 -3.40 4.13
N SER A 607 -13.78 -3.18 5.38
CA SER A 607 -13.00 -2.41 6.35
C SER A 607 -11.85 -3.17 7.00
N THR A 608 -11.84 -4.50 6.91
CA THR A 608 -10.77 -5.38 7.44
C THR A 608 -10.08 -6.20 6.36
N ASN A 609 -10.78 -6.49 5.25
CA ASN A 609 -10.36 -7.48 4.27
C ASN A 609 -10.48 -7.01 2.82
N GLY A 610 -10.44 -5.69 2.56
CA GLY A 610 -10.30 -5.18 1.19
C GLY A 610 -8.90 -5.36 0.61
N ILE A 611 -8.66 -4.75 -0.54
CA ILE A 611 -7.35 -4.58 -1.18
C ILE A 611 -7.16 -3.11 -1.55
N ALA A 612 -5.93 -2.62 -1.67
CA ALA A 612 -5.65 -1.27 -2.17
C ALA A 612 -4.26 -1.16 -2.79
N ILE A 613 -4.10 -0.26 -3.77
CA ILE A 613 -2.84 0.00 -4.47
C ILE A 613 -1.72 0.45 -3.53
N ASN A 614 -2.03 1.26 -2.50
CA ASN A 614 -1.02 1.74 -1.54
C ASN A 614 -0.59 0.64 -0.55
N TRP A 615 -1.48 -0.30 -0.24
CA TRP A 615 -1.14 -1.44 0.61
C TRP A 615 -0.19 -2.39 -0.12
N ASN A 616 -0.50 -2.71 -1.37
CA ASN A 616 0.38 -3.49 -2.22
C ASN A 616 1.69 -2.75 -2.52
N ALA A 617 1.71 -1.41 -2.55
CA ALA A 617 2.93 -0.65 -2.85
C ALA A 617 3.96 -0.77 -1.72
N ALA A 618 3.46 -0.72 -0.47
CA ALA A 618 4.26 -1.02 0.71
C ALA A 618 4.82 -2.44 0.66
N LEU A 619 3.98 -3.43 0.30
CA LEU A 619 4.42 -4.82 0.14
C LEU A 619 5.47 -4.96 -0.97
N VAL A 620 5.33 -4.30 -2.11
CA VAL A 620 6.31 -4.34 -3.20
C VAL A 620 7.66 -3.80 -2.75
N TRP A 621 7.69 -2.62 -2.13
CA TRP A 621 8.93 -2.03 -1.62
C TRP A 621 9.59 -2.99 -0.63
N TYR A 622 8.79 -3.53 0.28
CA TYR A 622 9.28 -4.36 1.36
C TYR A 622 9.71 -5.75 0.92
N ALA A 623 8.96 -6.42 0.04
CA ALA A 623 9.35 -7.66 -0.63
C ALA A 623 10.65 -7.47 -1.44
N SER A 624 10.81 -6.32 -2.09
CA SER A 624 12.05 -5.96 -2.76
C SER A 624 13.24 -5.78 -1.80
N TRP A 625 12.97 -5.40 -0.55
CA TRP A 625 13.98 -5.30 0.50
C TRP A 625 14.29 -6.66 1.14
N VAL A 626 13.29 -7.45 1.56
CA VAL A 626 13.49 -8.72 2.29
C VAL A 626 14.10 -9.83 1.43
N THR A 627 14.02 -9.72 0.10
CA THR A 627 14.78 -10.56 -0.84
C THR A 627 16.29 -10.28 -0.83
N TYR A 628 16.74 -9.44 0.09
CA TYR A 628 18.14 -9.18 0.37
C TYR A 628 18.96 -10.46 0.53
N ARG A 629 19.96 -10.62 -0.36
CA ARG A 629 20.97 -11.67 -0.28
C ARG A 629 22.28 -11.05 0.17
N ALA A 630 22.65 -11.25 1.43
CA ALA A 630 24.00 -10.95 1.85
C ALA A 630 24.97 -11.87 1.08
N ARG A 631 25.79 -11.33 0.17
CA ARG A 631 26.94 -12.06 -0.40
C ARG A 631 28.04 -12.19 0.66
N TRP A 632 27.83 -13.01 1.69
CA TRP A 632 28.93 -13.45 2.56
C TRP A 632 29.60 -14.69 1.96
N GLY A 633 30.35 -14.46 0.88
CA GLY A 633 31.51 -15.28 0.61
C GLY A 633 32.50 -15.04 1.75
N ARG A 634 32.85 -16.11 2.49
CA ARG A 634 33.92 -16.12 3.49
C ARG A 634 35.09 -15.26 3.01
N ARG A 635 35.34 -14.11 3.64
CA ARG A 635 36.68 -13.53 3.65
C ARG A 635 37.51 -14.42 4.56
N SER A 636 38.26 -15.33 3.93
CA SER A 636 39.34 -16.11 4.55
C SER A 636 40.44 -15.21 5.06
#